data_AF-A0A8D9F3N8-F1
#
_entry.id   AF-A0A8D9F3N8-F1
#
_cell.length_a   1.000
_cell.length_b   1.000
_cell.length_c   1.000
_cell.angle_alpha   90.00
_cell.angle_beta   90.00
_cell.angle_gamma   90.00
#
_symmetry.space_group_name_H-M   'P 1'
#
loop_
_entity.id
_entity.type
_entity.pdbx_description
1 polymer ?
#
loop_
_entity_poly.entity_id
_entity_poly.type
_entity_poly.pdbx_seq_one_letter_code
_entity_poly.pdbx_strand_id
1 'polypeptide(L)'
;MFKMTTIEAQVSNHINDLLKVDYIEEAFSCYIVHKSNTQKDKLKASIAEFSSIFHGIPPETQELGIKQFLVLAGITTSHSRKAFLFNILEQLVADNVLPARLVCECILSSDKLQYKNEDFWIKSFQLVRKIIGGVDYKGVREIMKICCEKACSMPPVLTGCVAPQFKALENVIVYIFDRNACLLPSYFIVNELQKAYPEHRGWPHWKLSNLLSSCVASFRATAQMVSIIGLSEMLPVVEHSGYAETQINPWRLDPVTLKFSLKGNLPYDASLLKPQTKLLRYVLEQPYSRDMVCSLLGLQKTQKNRCVALEEQLVELLIVAMERSEAEACCPTTLPMDATSPPSHTLWLWLHLSSQLIYFVLFQFAKFPNIVQSLYEKLSVRDLRKGRDHLMWVLLQFISGSIQRNPLNNFLPVLKLYDLLYAEKEPLRVPDHNQPLCTHQMAMTCIWIHLIKKAQTDSQTQQPGGNVTLNSLQRSIPNTLKLHHEFLQQLAPPGINSQPTTPGMEADYRTALLCNAYSTNQDYFSRPMAALVETILGGQKSHQQAGSGSQAGGPGGWSNPALAHGPTVPLSMHILDALTVHAKMSLIHSIVTHVIKLAQQQLKANVSLAPALVETYSRLLVYTEIESLGIKGFISQLLPTVFKSHAWGILFTLLEMFSYRMHHIQPHYRVQLLSHLHSLAAVPQTNKTQLHLCVESTALRLITGLGSSEVQPQLSRFISEPKTLVSSESEELNRALVLTLARSMHIIGTGNDPISGSWCKDILMTIMQNTPHSWANHTLESFPPVLNEFFQQHSVPKENKLQLKKAVEEEYRNWSSMSNENDIIAHFSAANTPPLFLCLLWQMILETDRINPIVYKILEKIGARALSAHLRKFCDYLVFKFANSEEGQHVNKCVYMN
;
A
#
# COMPACT_ATOMS: atom_id res chain seq x y z
N MET A 1 -10.27 -42.81 65.53
CA MET A 1 -9.49 -42.34 64.35
C MET A 1 -10.27 -42.77 63.11
N PHE A 2 -11.21 -41.94 62.66
CA PHE A 2 -12.12 -42.25 61.55
C PHE A 2 -11.33 -42.28 60.24
N LYS A 3 -11.28 -43.43 59.56
CA LYS A 3 -10.86 -43.46 58.15
C LYS A 3 -11.91 -42.67 57.36
N MET A 4 -11.58 -41.48 56.88
CA MET A 4 -12.31 -40.85 55.79
C MET A 4 -12.22 -41.79 54.59
N THR A 5 -13.26 -42.59 54.37
CA THR A 5 -13.40 -43.39 53.15
C THR A 5 -13.52 -42.41 51.98
N THR A 6 -12.67 -42.57 50.97
CA THR A 6 -12.74 -41.78 49.75
C THR A 6 -14.10 -41.98 49.08
N ILE A 7 -14.62 -40.94 48.41
CA ILE A 7 -15.93 -41.00 47.74
C ILE A 7 -16.03 -42.16 46.75
N GLU A 8 -14.92 -42.49 46.08
CA GLU A 8 -14.78 -43.64 45.19
C GLU A 8 -15.02 -44.97 45.92
N ALA A 9 -14.51 -45.12 47.14
CA ALA A 9 -14.73 -46.32 47.95
C ALA A 9 -16.18 -46.41 48.45
N GLN A 10 -16.81 -45.28 48.79
CA GLN A 10 -18.22 -45.24 49.19
C GLN A 10 -19.15 -45.62 48.02
N VAL A 11 -18.93 -45.01 46.85
CA VAL A 11 -19.66 -45.33 45.62
C VAL A 11 -19.42 -46.79 45.21
N SER A 12 -18.18 -47.28 45.29
CA SER A 12 -17.85 -48.65 44.93
C SER A 12 -18.51 -49.67 45.85
N ASN A 13 -18.50 -49.44 47.16
CA ASN A 13 -19.14 -50.33 48.12
C ASN A 13 -20.64 -50.38 47.88
N HIS A 14 -21.28 -49.22 47.73
CA HIS A 14 -22.72 -49.14 47.54
C HIS A 14 -23.17 -49.78 46.21
N ILE A 15 -22.44 -49.57 45.11
CA ILE A 15 -22.73 -50.26 43.83
C ILE A 15 -22.50 -51.77 43.95
N ASN A 16 -21.44 -52.22 44.62
CA ASN A 16 -21.18 -53.65 44.79
C ASN A 16 -22.26 -54.34 45.63
N ASP A 17 -22.77 -53.67 46.66
CA ASP A 17 -23.90 -54.14 47.47
C ASP A 17 -25.20 -54.19 46.63
N LEU A 18 -25.41 -53.20 45.75
CA LEU A 18 -26.52 -53.17 44.79
C LEU A 18 -26.45 -54.26 43.72
N LEU A 19 -25.25 -54.61 43.28
CA LEU A 19 -25.00 -55.64 42.27
C LEU A 19 -24.94 -57.05 42.86
N LYS A 20 -24.87 -57.16 44.20
CA LYS A 20 -24.85 -58.43 44.92
C LYS A 20 -26.18 -59.15 44.71
N VAL A 21 -26.09 -60.38 44.19
CA VAL A 21 -27.26 -61.24 44.06
C VAL A 21 -27.41 -61.96 45.38
N ASP A 22 -28.59 -61.87 46.00
CA ASP A 22 -28.90 -62.82 47.07
C ASP A 22 -28.91 -64.21 46.42
N TYR A 23 -28.10 -65.14 46.94
CA TYR A 23 -27.99 -66.51 46.42
C TYR A 23 -29.35 -67.22 46.31
N ILE A 24 -30.35 -66.75 47.08
CA ILE A 24 -31.73 -67.21 47.07
C ILE A 24 -32.50 -66.66 45.85
N GLU A 25 -32.29 -65.41 45.44
CA GLU A 25 -32.91 -64.82 44.24
C GLU A 25 -32.39 -65.49 42.95
N GLU A 26 -31.11 -65.88 42.92
CA GLU A 26 -30.51 -66.56 41.76
C GLU A 26 -31.00 -68.01 41.63
N ALA A 27 -31.06 -68.75 42.75
CA ALA A 27 -31.48 -70.15 42.79
C ALA A 27 -32.99 -70.36 42.53
N PHE A 28 -33.84 -69.37 42.87
CA PHE A 28 -35.31 -69.46 42.76
C PHE A 28 -35.93 -68.44 41.80
N SER A 29 -35.15 -67.91 40.85
CA SER A 29 -35.59 -66.90 39.87
C SER A 29 -36.88 -67.26 39.09
N CYS A 30 -37.19 -68.55 38.92
CA CYS A 30 -38.41 -69.03 38.25
C CYS A 30 -39.63 -69.17 39.18
N TYR A 31 -39.45 -69.05 40.51
CA TYR A 31 -40.49 -69.19 41.54
C TYR A 31 -40.78 -67.88 42.29
N ILE A 32 -39.91 -66.88 42.17
CA ILE A 32 -40.08 -65.58 42.81
C ILE A 32 -40.95 -64.68 41.91
N VAL A 33 -42.22 -64.49 42.27
CA VAL A 33 -43.06 -63.46 41.67
C VAL A 33 -42.64 -62.10 42.23
N HIS A 34 -41.75 -61.40 41.53
CA HIS A 34 -41.43 -60.01 41.88
C HIS A 34 -42.68 -59.14 41.70
N LYS A 35 -43.27 -58.66 42.80
CA LYS A 35 -44.29 -57.59 42.73
C LYS A 35 -43.66 -56.39 42.01
N SER A 36 -44.36 -55.80 41.04
CA SER A 36 -43.87 -54.63 40.28
C SER A 36 -43.52 -53.41 41.15
N ASN A 37 -44.02 -53.36 42.40
CA ASN A 37 -43.70 -52.30 43.37
C ASN A 37 -42.31 -52.45 44.00
N THR A 38 -41.80 -53.67 44.20
CA THR A 38 -40.53 -53.89 44.92
C THR A 38 -39.31 -53.33 44.17
N GLN A 39 -39.32 -53.35 42.84
CA GLN A 39 -38.25 -52.74 42.04
C GLN A 39 -38.29 -51.20 42.08
N LYS A 40 -39.48 -50.60 42.14
CA LYS A 40 -39.64 -49.14 42.28
C LYS A 40 -39.21 -48.66 43.66
N ASP A 41 -39.51 -49.41 44.70
CA ASP A 41 -39.09 -49.10 46.07
C ASP A 41 -37.58 -49.27 46.25
N LYS A 42 -36.99 -50.33 45.68
CA LYS A 42 -35.52 -50.49 45.59
C LYS A 42 -34.87 -49.31 44.85
N LEU A 43 -35.43 -48.86 43.72
CA LEU A 43 -34.92 -47.70 42.98
C LEU A 43 -34.96 -46.41 43.82
N LYS A 44 -36.08 -46.13 44.50
CA LYS A 44 -36.21 -44.95 45.36
C LYS A 44 -35.23 -44.96 46.53
N ALA A 45 -35.04 -46.12 47.17
CA ALA A 45 -34.08 -46.27 48.26
C ALA A 45 -32.64 -46.00 47.79
N SER A 46 -32.24 -46.58 46.64
CA SER A 46 -30.93 -46.34 46.05
C SER A 46 -30.72 -44.89 45.63
N ILE A 47 -31.74 -44.21 45.08
CA ILE A 47 -31.65 -42.78 44.75
C ILE A 47 -31.44 -41.94 46.01
N ALA A 48 -32.20 -42.20 47.09
CA ALA A 48 -32.04 -41.46 48.35
C ALA A 48 -30.62 -41.61 48.95
N GLU A 49 -30.04 -42.80 48.85
CA GLU A 49 -28.70 -43.08 49.35
C GLU A 49 -27.62 -42.42 48.50
N PHE A 50 -27.68 -42.52 47.16
CA PHE A 50 -26.78 -41.79 46.28
C PHE A 50 -26.96 -40.27 46.40
N SER A 51 -28.18 -39.78 46.62
CA SER A 51 -28.43 -38.37 46.93
C SER A 51 -27.69 -37.96 48.20
N SER A 52 -27.74 -38.75 49.27
CA SER A 52 -26.96 -38.49 50.49
C SER A 52 -25.45 -38.52 50.26
N ILE A 53 -24.96 -39.38 49.35
CA ILE A 53 -23.52 -39.47 49.02
C ILE A 53 -23.05 -38.25 48.23
N PHE A 54 -23.83 -37.77 47.25
CA PHE A 54 -23.40 -36.70 46.35
C PHE A 54 -23.79 -35.28 46.82
N HIS A 55 -24.72 -35.16 47.77
CA HIS A 55 -25.20 -33.87 48.26
C HIS A 55 -24.16 -33.11 49.09
N GLY A 56 -23.95 -31.82 48.79
CA GLY A 56 -23.05 -30.94 49.55
C GLY A 56 -21.55 -31.17 49.31
N ILE A 57 -21.17 -31.99 48.33
CA ILE A 57 -19.78 -32.30 47.97
C ILE A 57 -19.26 -31.36 46.86
N PRO A 58 -17.98 -30.94 46.86
CA PRO A 58 -17.38 -30.15 45.78
C PRO A 58 -17.47 -30.84 44.40
N PRO A 59 -17.50 -30.08 43.28
CA PRO A 59 -17.66 -30.64 41.94
C PRO A 59 -16.53 -31.57 41.50
N GLU A 60 -15.28 -31.31 41.92
CA GLU A 60 -14.12 -32.16 41.59
C GLU A 60 -14.23 -33.56 42.23
N THR A 61 -14.71 -33.63 43.47
CA THR A 61 -14.92 -34.90 44.17
C THR A 61 -16.18 -35.61 43.68
N GLN A 62 -17.22 -34.86 43.29
CA GLN A 62 -18.37 -35.43 42.56
C GLN A 62 -17.94 -36.07 41.24
N GLU A 63 -17.03 -35.44 40.48
CA GLU A 63 -16.48 -35.97 39.23
C GLU A 63 -15.80 -37.34 39.42
N LEU A 64 -14.95 -37.47 40.44
CA LEU A 64 -14.29 -38.74 40.80
C LEU A 64 -15.32 -39.83 41.15
N GLY A 65 -16.34 -39.48 41.93
CA GLY A 65 -17.43 -40.40 42.27
C GLY A 65 -18.22 -40.87 41.04
N ILE A 66 -18.55 -39.97 40.11
CA ILE A 66 -19.24 -40.30 38.86
C ILE A 66 -18.36 -41.17 37.95
N LYS A 67 -17.06 -40.85 37.83
CA LYS A 67 -16.11 -41.66 37.05
C LYS A 67 -16.03 -43.09 37.60
N GLN A 68 -15.92 -43.25 38.91
CA GLN A 68 -15.91 -44.57 39.54
C GLN A 68 -17.23 -45.31 39.35
N PHE A 69 -18.37 -44.61 39.45
CA PHE A 69 -19.69 -45.17 39.14
C PHE A 69 -19.74 -45.74 37.71
N LEU A 70 -19.25 -44.96 36.73
CA LEU A 70 -19.26 -45.34 35.32
C LEU A 70 -18.31 -46.49 35.00
N VAL A 71 -17.16 -46.58 35.69
CA VAL A 71 -16.22 -47.71 35.54
C VAL A 71 -16.91 -49.02 35.96
N LEU A 72 -17.60 -49.02 37.11
CA LEU A 72 -18.32 -50.21 37.61
C LEU A 72 -19.54 -50.55 36.73
N ALA A 73 -20.27 -49.54 36.27
CA ALA A 73 -21.35 -49.74 35.30
C ALA A 73 -20.84 -50.31 33.96
N GLY A 74 -19.62 -49.94 33.54
CA GLY A 74 -18.98 -50.42 32.31
C GLY A 74 -18.52 -51.88 32.38
N ILE A 75 -18.15 -52.37 33.57
CA ILE A 75 -17.72 -53.76 33.82
C ILE A 75 -18.93 -54.71 33.99
N THR A 76 -20.09 -54.18 34.38
CA THR A 76 -21.30 -54.97 34.59
C THR A 76 -21.79 -55.61 33.29
N THR A 77 -21.97 -56.94 33.29
CA THR A 77 -22.40 -57.72 32.11
C THR A 77 -23.92 -57.85 31.97
N SER A 78 -24.67 -57.73 33.08
CA SER A 78 -26.14 -57.83 33.07
C SER A 78 -26.82 -56.58 32.50
N HIS A 79 -27.59 -56.74 31.42
CA HIS A 79 -28.34 -55.65 30.78
C HIS A 79 -29.36 -54.98 31.72
N SER A 80 -30.09 -55.77 32.53
CA SER A 80 -31.09 -55.24 33.47
C SER A 80 -30.46 -54.41 34.59
N ARG A 81 -29.34 -54.87 35.15
CA ARG A 81 -28.60 -54.13 36.19
C ARG A 81 -27.96 -52.86 35.65
N LYS A 82 -27.39 -52.93 34.44
CA LYS A 82 -26.84 -51.74 33.77
C LYS A 82 -27.94 -50.69 33.52
N ALA A 83 -29.10 -51.11 33.01
CA ALA A 83 -30.24 -50.21 32.86
C ALA A 83 -30.70 -49.58 34.18
N PHE A 84 -30.68 -50.34 35.28
CA PHE A 84 -30.99 -49.84 36.62
C PHE A 84 -30.00 -48.76 37.09
N LEU A 85 -28.68 -48.97 36.90
CA LEU A 85 -27.65 -48.00 37.24
C LEU A 85 -27.78 -46.68 36.46
N PHE A 86 -28.06 -46.75 35.15
CA PHE A 86 -28.27 -45.55 34.33
C PHE A 86 -29.57 -44.81 34.69
N ASN A 87 -30.62 -45.52 35.14
CA ASN A 87 -31.84 -44.89 35.65
C ASN A 87 -31.58 -44.12 36.96
N ILE A 88 -30.67 -44.60 37.82
CA ILE A 88 -30.27 -43.86 39.03
C ILE A 88 -29.61 -42.54 38.64
N LEU A 89 -28.61 -42.58 37.73
CA LEU A 89 -27.96 -41.35 37.25
C LEU A 89 -28.94 -40.36 36.60
N GLU A 90 -29.91 -40.86 35.84
CA GLU A 90 -30.97 -40.03 35.25
C GLU A 90 -31.77 -39.28 36.31
N GLN A 91 -32.22 -39.98 37.36
CA GLN A 91 -33.01 -39.38 38.43
C GLN A 91 -32.17 -38.43 39.31
N LEU A 92 -30.90 -38.73 39.58
CA LEU A 92 -30.01 -37.83 40.31
C LEU A 92 -29.80 -36.50 39.59
N VAL A 93 -29.81 -36.50 38.25
CA VAL A 93 -29.78 -35.26 37.46
C VAL A 93 -31.14 -34.56 37.48
N ALA A 94 -32.25 -35.31 37.36
CA ALA A 94 -33.60 -34.75 37.42
C ALA A 94 -33.91 -34.08 38.76
N ASP A 95 -33.39 -34.64 39.86
CA ASP A 95 -33.53 -34.13 41.23
C ASP A 95 -32.52 -32.98 41.54
N ASN A 96 -31.74 -32.53 40.54
CA ASN A 96 -30.69 -31.49 40.67
C ASN A 96 -29.57 -31.82 41.69
N VAL A 97 -29.36 -33.10 42.00
CA VAL A 97 -28.24 -33.54 42.86
C VAL A 97 -26.92 -33.47 42.09
N LEU A 98 -26.93 -33.86 40.80
CA LEU A 98 -25.77 -33.83 39.92
C LEU A 98 -25.99 -32.88 38.74
N PRO A 99 -25.02 -32.01 38.40
CA PRO A 99 -25.11 -31.18 37.20
C PRO A 99 -25.12 -32.04 35.93
N ALA A 100 -26.09 -31.81 35.03
CA ALA A 100 -26.21 -32.53 33.76
C ALA A 100 -24.93 -32.46 32.91
N ARG A 101 -24.24 -31.31 32.94
CA ARG A 101 -22.98 -31.10 32.22
C ARG A 101 -21.87 -32.02 32.72
N LEU A 102 -21.66 -32.08 34.03
CA LEU A 102 -20.63 -32.90 34.67
C LEU A 102 -20.83 -34.38 34.34
N VAL A 103 -22.10 -34.85 34.42
CA VAL A 103 -22.46 -36.23 34.08
C VAL A 103 -22.20 -36.53 32.60
N CYS A 104 -22.58 -35.63 31.68
CA CYS A 104 -22.29 -35.82 30.25
C CYS A 104 -20.78 -35.86 29.95
N GLU A 105 -19.99 -34.95 30.52
CA GLU A 105 -18.54 -34.91 30.35
C GLU A 105 -17.86 -36.18 30.90
N CYS A 106 -18.27 -36.66 32.07
CA CYS A 106 -17.78 -37.91 32.66
C CYS A 106 -18.13 -39.15 31.82
N ILE A 107 -19.35 -39.21 31.27
CA ILE A 107 -19.77 -40.31 30.38
C ILE A 107 -18.92 -40.32 29.12
N LEU A 108 -18.77 -39.17 28.47
CA LEU A 108 -18.11 -39.05 27.18
C LEU A 108 -16.58 -39.24 27.27
N SER A 109 -15.99 -38.89 28.42
CA SER A 109 -14.57 -39.11 28.74
C SER A 109 -14.25 -40.52 29.27
N SER A 110 -15.26 -41.36 29.52
CA SER A 110 -15.02 -42.70 30.06
C SER A 110 -14.29 -43.61 29.05
N ASP A 111 -13.20 -44.24 29.50
CA ASP A 111 -12.45 -45.23 28.70
C ASP A 111 -13.29 -46.47 28.34
N LYS A 112 -14.34 -46.74 29.11
CA LYS A 112 -15.28 -47.84 28.87
C LYS A 112 -16.29 -47.52 27.78
N LEU A 113 -16.42 -46.25 27.37
CA LEU A 113 -17.29 -45.82 26.27
C LEU A 113 -16.66 -46.14 24.91
N GLN A 114 -16.72 -47.42 24.55
CA GLN A 114 -16.28 -47.97 23.27
C GLN A 114 -17.45 -48.70 22.60
N TYR A 115 -17.58 -48.60 21.28
CA TYR A 115 -18.69 -49.22 20.54
C TYR A 115 -18.73 -50.76 20.70
N LYS A 116 -17.60 -51.38 21.05
CA LYS A 116 -17.50 -52.82 21.36
C LYS A 116 -18.24 -53.19 22.64
N ASN A 117 -18.41 -52.26 23.59
CA ASN A 117 -19.23 -52.45 24.78
C ASN A 117 -20.66 -51.99 24.50
N GLU A 118 -21.40 -52.81 23.76
CA GLU A 118 -22.71 -52.49 23.17
C GLU A 118 -23.70 -51.87 24.18
N ASP A 119 -23.99 -52.59 25.26
CA ASP A 119 -25.01 -52.15 26.23
C ASP A 119 -24.61 -50.86 26.94
N PHE A 120 -23.32 -50.72 27.28
CA PHE A 120 -22.83 -49.50 27.93
C PHE A 120 -22.92 -48.32 26.98
N TRP A 121 -22.48 -48.50 25.74
CA TRP A 121 -22.57 -47.48 24.70
C TRP A 121 -24.01 -46.99 24.49
N ILE A 122 -24.96 -47.91 24.29
CA ILE A 122 -26.35 -47.56 24.04
C ILE A 122 -26.96 -46.83 25.25
N LYS A 123 -26.73 -47.32 26.47
CA LYS A 123 -27.28 -46.70 27.69
C LYS A 123 -26.66 -45.33 27.97
N SER A 124 -25.36 -45.17 27.72
CA SER A 124 -24.68 -43.87 27.83
C SER A 124 -25.28 -42.82 26.91
N PHE A 125 -25.42 -43.10 25.61
CA PHE A 125 -25.99 -42.12 24.68
C PHE A 125 -27.51 -41.91 24.88
N GLN A 126 -28.25 -42.92 25.34
CA GLN A 126 -29.64 -42.76 25.77
C GLN A 126 -29.76 -41.80 26.97
N LEU A 127 -28.88 -41.93 27.96
CA LEU A 127 -28.86 -41.02 29.12
C LEU A 127 -28.49 -39.60 28.69
N VAL A 128 -27.40 -39.43 27.93
CA VAL A 128 -26.98 -38.12 27.39
C VAL A 128 -28.14 -37.45 26.64
N ARG A 129 -28.86 -38.18 25.78
CA ARG A 129 -30.02 -37.65 25.05
C ARG A 129 -31.10 -37.06 25.96
N LYS A 130 -31.30 -37.62 27.15
CA LYS A 130 -32.34 -37.16 28.09
C LYS A 130 -31.91 -35.95 28.89
N ILE A 131 -30.66 -35.92 29.35
CA ILE A 131 -30.18 -34.89 30.28
C ILE A 131 -29.53 -33.68 29.60
N ILE A 132 -29.14 -33.78 28.32
CA ILE A 132 -28.43 -32.71 27.60
C ILE A 132 -29.19 -31.37 27.55
N GLY A 133 -30.52 -31.38 27.73
CA GLY A 133 -31.33 -30.17 27.85
C GLY A 133 -30.99 -29.28 29.06
N GLY A 134 -30.36 -29.84 30.10
CA GLY A 134 -29.89 -29.11 31.28
C GLY A 134 -28.45 -28.59 31.17
N VAL A 135 -27.82 -28.67 29.99
CA VAL A 135 -26.44 -28.24 29.75
C VAL A 135 -26.44 -26.87 29.06
N ASP A 136 -25.51 -25.99 29.42
CA ASP A 136 -25.36 -24.69 28.77
C ASP A 136 -24.90 -24.84 27.30
N TYR A 137 -25.24 -23.86 26.45
CA TYR A 137 -24.97 -23.93 25.01
C TYR A 137 -23.48 -24.11 24.65
N LYS A 138 -22.54 -23.68 25.50
CA LYS A 138 -21.09 -23.91 25.27
C LYS A 138 -20.73 -25.35 25.61
N GLY A 139 -21.27 -25.89 26.70
CA GLY A 139 -21.14 -27.31 27.06
C GLY A 139 -21.71 -28.23 25.97
N VAL A 140 -22.89 -27.93 25.43
CA VAL A 140 -23.51 -28.70 24.33
C VAL A 140 -22.62 -28.70 23.08
N ARG A 141 -21.95 -27.58 22.76
CA ARG A 141 -20.98 -27.50 21.66
C ARG A 141 -19.80 -28.46 21.84
N GLU A 142 -19.24 -28.56 23.05
CA GLU A 142 -18.13 -29.49 23.31
C GLU A 142 -18.60 -30.96 23.27
N ILE A 143 -19.77 -31.25 23.84
CA ILE A 143 -20.41 -32.58 23.73
C ILE A 143 -20.60 -32.98 22.26
N MET A 144 -21.06 -32.06 21.42
CA MET A 144 -21.25 -32.29 19.98
C MET A 144 -19.93 -32.69 19.29
N LYS A 145 -18.81 -32.03 19.60
CA LYS A 145 -17.50 -32.38 19.03
C LYS A 145 -17.10 -33.80 19.42
N ILE A 146 -17.22 -34.14 20.70
CA ILE A 146 -16.88 -35.48 21.19
C ILE A 146 -17.79 -36.54 20.55
N CYS A 147 -19.09 -36.25 20.38
CA CYS A 147 -20.00 -37.13 19.63
C CYS A 147 -19.54 -37.35 18.18
N CYS A 148 -19.02 -36.33 17.51
CA CYS A 148 -18.47 -36.47 16.16
C CYS A 148 -17.17 -37.29 16.16
N GLU A 149 -16.26 -37.09 17.11
CA GLU A 149 -15.05 -37.91 17.28
C GLU A 149 -15.38 -39.39 17.54
N LYS A 150 -16.37 -39.65 18.39
CA LYS A 150 -16.88 -41.01 18.65
C LYS A 150 -17.54 -41.62 17.40
N ALA A 151 -18.20 -40.83 16.56
CA ALA A 151 -18.69 -41.30 15.27
C ALA A 151 -17.55 -41.70 14.32
N CYS A 152 -16.44 -40.94 14.29
CA CYS A 152 -15.24 -41.30 13.52
C CYS A 152 -14.58 -42.60 13.98
N SER A 153 -14.70 -42.94 15.27
CA SER A 153 -14.11 -44.17 15.84
C SER A 153 -14.84 -45.47 15.45
N MET A 154 -16.06 -45.36 14.90
CA MET A 154 -16.85 -46.51 14.47
C MET A 154 -16.43 -47.01 13.09
N PRO A 155 -16.59 -48.32 12.80
CA PRO A 155 -16.21 -48.88 11.50
C PRO A 155 -17.04 -48.28 10.36
N PRO A 156 -16.45 -48.04 9.17
CA PRO A 156 -17.16 -47.43 8.04
C PRO A 156 -18.29 -48.33 7.49
N VAL A 157 -18.16 -49.65 7.64
CA VAL A 157 -19.22 -50.61 7.30
C VAL A 157 -19.93 -51.02 8.57
N LEU A 158 -21.18 -50.57 8.71
CA LEU A 158 -22.04 -50.92 9.83
C LEU A 158 -22.68 -52.29 9.59
N THR A 159 -22.24 -53.31 10.33
CA THR A 159 -22.91 -54.61 10.36
C THR A 159 -24.21 -54.53 11.18
N GLY A 160 -25.12 -55.48 10.99
CA GLY A 160 -26.40 -55.52 11.72
C GLY A 160 -26.25 -55.45 13.24
N CYS A 161 -25.14 -55.97 13.78
CA CYS A 161 -24.83 -55.97 15.22
C CYS A 161 -24.29 -54.63 15.75
N VAL A 162 -23.82 -53.72 14.88
CA VAL A 162 -23.24 -52.41 15.28
C VAL A 162 -24.20 -51.25 14.97
N ALA A 163 -25.26 -51.51 14.21
CA ALA A 163 -26.27 -50.53 13.86
C ALA A 163 -27.03 -49.92 15.07
N PRO A 164 -27.42 -50.68 16.11
CA PRO A 164 -28.07 -50.12 17.30
C PRO A 164 -27.20 -49.12 18.08
N GLN A 165 -25.90 -49.39 18.20
CA GLN A 165 -24.90 -48.53 18.84
C GLN A 165 -24.77 -47.21 18.07
N PHE A 166 -24.69 -47.27 16.74
CA PHE A 166 -24.66 -46.08 15.91
C PHE A 166 -25.96 -45.27 16.05
N LYS A 167 -27.10 -45.96 16.11
CA LYS A 167 -28.41 -45.29 16.23
C LYS A 167 -28.54 -44.51 17.54
N ALA A 168 -28.00 -45.03 18.64
CA ALA A 168 -28.00 -44.32 19.93
C ALA A 168 -27.22 -43.00 19.84
N LEU A 169 -26.05 -43.00 19.20
CA LEU A 169 -25.25 -41.81 18.95
C LEU A 169 -25.94 -40.84 17.97
N GLU A 170 -26.47 -41.35 16.86
CA GLU A 170 -27.20 -40.57 15.86
C GLU A 170 -28.35 -39.79 16.50
N ASN A 171 -29.12 -40.41 17.41
CA ASN A 171 -30.24 -39.75 18.09
C ASN A 171 -29.81 -38.56 18.96
N VAL A 172 -28.62 -38.60 19.57
CA VAL A 172 -28.07 -37.46 20.32
C VAL A 172 -27.69 -36.34 19.35
N ILE A 173 -26.97 -36.66 18.27
CA ILE A 173 -26.55 -35.66 17.28
C ILE A 173 -27.76 -35.00 16.61
N VAL A 174 -28.78 -35.79 16.21
CA VAL A 174 -30.02 -35.26 15.65
C VAL A 174 -30.71 -34.29 16.61
N TYR A 175 -30.71 -34.58 17.90
CA TYR A 175 -31.32 -33.68 18.90
C TYR A 175 -30.51 -32.40 19.13
N ILE A 176 -29.18 -32.48 19.13
CA ILE A 176 -28.30 -31.29 19.18
C ILE A 176 -28.55 -30.39 17.96
N PHE A 177 -28.83 -30.98 16.81
CA PHE A 177 -29.04 -30.27 15.54
C PHE A 177 -30.49 -29.79 15.36
N ASP A 178 -31.40 -30.19 16.23
CA ASP A 178 -32.80 -29.77 16.18
C ASP A 178 -32.94 -28.30 16.59
N ARG A 179 -33.34 -27.46 15.63
CA ARG A 179 -33.54 -26.02 15.83
C ARG A 179 -34.69 -25.73 16.80
N ASN A 180 -35.67 -26.62 16.92
CA ASN A 180 -36.78 -26.47 17.85
C ASN A 180 -36.37 -26.79 19.29
N ALA A 181 -35.42 -27.72 19.47
CA ALA A 181 -34.85 -28.03 20.78
C ALA A 181 -34.00 -26.87 21.33
N CYS A 182 -33.44 -26.03 20.45
CA CYS A 182 -32.74 -24.78 20.77
C CYS A 182 -31.61 -24.95 21.82
N LEU A 183 -30.92 -26.10 21.82
CA LEU A 183 -29.86 -26.39 22.81
C LEU A 183 -28.62 -25.51 22.64
N LEU A 184 -28.33 -25.07 21.42
CA LEU A 184 -27.31 -24.08 21.11
C LEU A 184 -27.64 -23.33 19.80
N PRO A 185 -27.08 -22.12 19.59
CA PRO A 185 -27.21 -21.43 18.32
C PRO A 185 -26.65 -22.28 17.17
N SER A 186 -27.47 -22.54 16.15
CA SER A 186 -27.07 -23.39 15.02
C SER A 186 -25.85 -22.84 14.26
N TYR A 187 -25.53 -21.55 14.40
CA TYR A 187 -24.30 -20.97 13.85
C TYR A 187 -23.04 -21.57 14.47
N PHE A 188 -23.05 -21.91 15.77
CA PHE A 188 -21.92 -22.60 16.39
C PHE A 188 -21.75 -24.02 15.85
N ILE A 189 -22.85 -24.71 15.58
CA ILE A 189 -22.80 -26.03 14.94
C ILE A 189 -22.09 -25.91 13.58
N VAL A 190 -22.56 -25.02 12.71
CA VAL A 190 -21.97 -24.85 11.37
C VAL A 190 -20.53 -24.37 11.42
N ASN A 191 -20.21 -23.44 12.32
CA ASN A 191 -18.84 -22.95 12.48
C ASN A 191 -17.87 -24.07 12.88
N GLU A 192 -18.26 -24.96 13.79
CA GLU A 192 -17.39 -26.09 14.16
C GLU A 192 -17.31 -27.13 13.04
N LEU A 193 -18.42 -27.41 12.34
CA LEU A 193 -18.41 -28.33 11.21
C LEU A 193 -17.51 -27.83 10.07
N GLN A 194 -17.58 -26.55 9.72
CA GLN A 194 -16.74 -25.96 8.66
C GLN A 194 -15.25 -25.90 9.07
N LYS A 195 -14.94 -25.76 10.36
CA LYS A 195 -13.57 -25.83 10.87
C LYS A 195 -13.00 -27.25 10.84
N ALA A 196 -13.78 -28.23 11.30
CA ALA A 196 -13.34 -29.61 11.41
C ALA A 196 -13.40 -30.36 10.06
N TYR A 197 -14.36 -30.02 9.21
CA TYR A 197 -14.67 -30.69 7.94
C TYR A 197 -14.77 -29.68 6.79
N PRO A 198 -13.66 -28.98 6.44
CA PRO A 198 -13.66 -27.97 5.39
C PRO A 198 -14.04 -28.59 4.03
N GLU A 199 -14.76 -27.82 3.21
CA GLU A 199 -15.25 -28.23 1.88
C GLU A 199 -16.09 -29.52 1.88
N HIS A 200 -16.74 -29.85 2.99
CA HIS A 200 -17.50 -31.10 3.15
C HIS A 200 -16.66 -32.39 3.00
N ARG A 201 -15.33 -32.29 3.17
CA ARG A 201 -14.44 -33.45 3.12
C ARG A 201 -14.29 -34.07 4.50
N GLY A 202 -14.26 -35.40 4.56
CA GLY A 202 -13.95 -36.14 5.77
C GLY A 202 -15.06 -36.12 6.83
N TRP A 203 -16.34 -36.14 6.42
CA TRP A 203 -17.45 -36.24 7.37
C TRP A 203 -17.22 -37.35 8.41
N PRO A 204 -17.66 -37.14 9.67
CA PRO A 204 -17.39 -38.08 10.76
C PRO A 204 -17.82 -39.52 10.44
N HIS A 205 -18.96 -39.66 9.76
CA HIS A 205 -19.45 -40.94 9.27
C HIS A 205 -20.43 -40.72 8.11
N TRP A 206 -20.42 -41.58 7.09
CA TRP A 206 -21.30 -41.45 5.90
C TRP A 206 -22.79 -41.39 6.27
N LYS A 207 -23.20 -42.11 7.32
CA LYS A 207 -24.59 -42.14 7.81
C LYS A 207 -25.08 -40.77 8.30
N LEU A 208 -24.19 -39.92 8.82
CA LEU A 208 -24.53 -38.56 9.27
C LEU A 208 -24.47 -37.52 8.14
N SER A 209 -23.96 -37.89 6.96
CA SER A 209 -23.67 -36.94 5.88
C SER A 209 -24.87 -36.09 5.48
N ASN A 210 -26.07 -36.68 5.37
CA ASN A 210 -27.29 -35.95 5.02
C ASN A 210 -27.66 -34.90 6.08
N LEU A 211 -27.57 -35.26 7.37
CA LEU A 211 -27.87 -34.35 8.48
C LEU A 211 -26.90 -33.17 8.50
N LEU A 212 -25.59 -33.47 8.43
CA LEU A 212 -24.54 -32.46 8.49
C LEU A 212 -24.56 -31.54 7.26
N SER A 213 -24.69 -32.11 6.07
CA SER A 213 -24.79 -31.37 4.81
C SER A 213 -26.03 -30.47 4.79
N SER A 214 -27.19 -30.97 5.21
CA SER A 214 -28.43 -30.18 5.26
C SER A 214 -28.32 -29.03 6.26
N CYS A 215 -27.71 -29.28 7.43
CA CYS A 215 -27.44 -28.25 8.42
C CYS A 215 -26.56 -27.14 7.85
N VAL A 216 -25.44 -27.49 7.22
CA VAL A 216 -24.55 -26.51 6.58
C VAL A 216 -25.27 -25.78 5.43
N ALA A 217 -25.98 -26.50 4.56
CA ALA A 217 -26.70 -25.92 3.42
C ALA A 217 -27.75 -24.88 3.85
N SER A 218 -28.38 -25.05 5.01
CA SER A 218 -29.36 -24.09 5.54
C SER A 218 -28.76 -22.70 5.84
N PHE A 219 -27.44 -22.57 5.95
CA PHE A 219 -26.74 -21.30 6.17
C PHE A 219 -26.28 -20.62 4.87
N ARG A 220 -26.57 -21.18 3.69
CA ARG A 220 -26.24 -20.54 2.39
C ARG A 220 -26.88 -19.17 2.24
N ALA A 221 -28.13 -19.00 2.66
CA ALA A 221 -28.80 -17.69 2.64
C ALA A 221 -28.07 -16.66 3.52
N THR A 222 -27.60 -17.09 4.71
CA THR A 222 -26.80 -16.22 5.59
C THR A 222 -25.45 -15.86 4.96
N ALA A 223 -24.78 -16.82 4.32
CA ALA A 223 -23.55 -16.56 3.57
C ALA A 223 -23.78 -15.52 2.46
N GLN A 224 -24.88 -15.65 1.72
CA GLN A 224 -25.28 -14.71 0.68
C GLN A 224 -25.49 -13.29 1.23
N MET A 225 -26.19 -13.15 2.36
CA MET A 225 -26.47 -11.85 3.01
C MET A 225 -25.20 -11.09 3.40
N VAL A 226 -24.11 -11.79 3.73
CA VAL A 226 -22.84 -11.18 4.15
C VAL A 226 -21.78 -11.17 3.04
N SER A 227 -22.18 -11.45 1.80
CA SER A 227 -21.32 -11.49 0.62
C SER A 227 -21.73 -10.45 -0.40
N ILE A 228 -20.78 -9.97 -1.20
CA ILE A 228 -21.04 -9.06 -2.31
C ILE A 228 -21.28 -9.92 -3.56
N ILE A 229 -22.42 -9.71 -4.23
CA ILE A 229 -22.77 -10.43 -5.46
C ILE A 229 -21.74 -10.10 -6.54
N GLY A 230 -21.11 -11.13 -7.11
CA GLY A 230 -20.14 -10.97 -8.20
C GLY A 230 -18.78 -10.41 -7.79
N LEU A 231 -18.44 -10.37 -6.50
CA LEU A 231 -17.19 -9.77 -6.01
C LEU A 231 -15.93 -10.28 -6.72
N SER A 232 -15.88 -11.58 -7.07
CA SER A 232 -14.72 -12.19 -7.75
C SER A 232 -14.49 -11.70 -9.18
N GLU A 233 -15.51 -11.11 -9.83
CA GLU A 233 -15.43 -10.60 -11.20
C GLU A 233 -15.45 -9.06 -11.25
N MET A 234 -15.71 -8.40 -10.12
CA MET A 234 -15.60 -6.96 -10.02
C MET A 234 -14.12 -6.55 -9.96
N LEU A 235 -13.76 -5.50 -10.71
CA LEU A 235 -12.40 -4.99 -10.80
C LEU A 235 -12.36 -3.51 -10.39
N PRO A 236 -11.41 -3.11 -9.53
CA PRO A 236 -11.27 -1.71 -9.16
C PRO A 236 -10.61 -0.89 -10.27
N VAL A 237 -10.79 0.42 -10.24
CA VAL A 237 -9.89 1.33 -11.00
C VAL A 237 -8.62 1.51 -10.16
N VAL A 238 -7.46 1.62 -10.80
CA VAL A 238 -6.20 1.86 -10.08
C VAL A 238 -5.91 3.36 -10.07
N GLU A 239 -5.93 3.97 -8.89
CA GLU A 239 -5.56 5.38 -8.71
C GLU A 239 -4.06 5.55 -8.45
N HIS A 240 -3.45 6.54 -9.11
CA HIS A 240 -2.04 6.89 -8.98
C HIS A 240 -1.62 7.24 -7.55
N SER A 241 -2.52 7.80 -6.76
CA SER A 241 -2.30 8.24 -5.39
C SER A 241 -2.47 7.16 -4.33
N GLY A 242 -2.87 5.95 -4.74
CA GLY A 242 -3.33 4.91 -3.84
C GLY A 242 -4.69 5.25 -3.21
N TYR A 243 -5.33 4.24 -2.63
CA TYR A 243 -6.59 4.38 -1.92
C TYR A 243 -6.38 4.43 -0.41
N ALA A 244 -7.29 5.09 0.32
CA ALA A 244 -7.35 4.93 1.76
C ALA A 244 -7.61 3.45 2.11
N GLU A 245 -7.03 2.94 3.20
CA GLU A 245 -7.18 1.53 3.60
C GLU A 245 -8.65 1.09 3.68
N THR A 246 -9.55 2.00 4.06
CA THR A 246 -10.99 1.77 4.14
C THR A 246 -11.64 1.45 2.78
N GLN A 247 -11.14 2.02 1.69
CA GLN A 247 -11.65 1.80 0.33
C GLN A 247 -11.12 0.49 -0.29
N ILE A 248 -9.96 0.00 0.17
CA ILE A 248 -9.33 -1.24 -0.33
C ILE A 248 -9.86 -2.49 0.39
N ASN A 249 -10.43 -2.35 1.58
CA ASN A 249 -10.88 -3.47 2.41
C ASN A 249 -11.69 -4.58 1.69
N PRO A 250 -12.64 -4.29 0.77
CA PRO A 250 -13.36 -5.33 0.03
C PRO A 250 -12.46 -6.19 -0.87
N TRP A 251 -11.33 -5.62 -1.32
CA TRP A 251 -10.37 -6.25 -2.23
C TRP A 251 -9.19 -6.88 -1.51
N ARG A 252 -9.13 -6.79 -0.18
CA ARG A 252 -7.99 -7.30 0.59
C ARG A 252 -7.89 -8.82 0.47
N LEU A 253 -6.70 -9.27 0.11
CA LEU A 253 -6.37 -10.67 -0.08
C LEU A 253 -5.42 -11.15 1.01
N ASP A 254 -5.56 -12.42 1.38
CA ASP A 254 -4.57 -13.10 2.20
C ASP A 254 -3.27 -13.29 1.39
N PRO A 255 -2.09 -12.87 1.90
CA PRO A 255 -0.85 -12.86 1.13
C PRO A 255 -0.28 -14.26 0.84
N VAL A 256 -0.78 -15.31 1.50
CA VAL A 256 -0.35 -16.70 1.30
C VAL A 256 -1.25 -17.41 0.30
N THR A 257 -2.56 -17.27 0.45
CA THR A 257 -3.58 -18.02 -0.30
C THR A 257 -4.22 -17.24 -1.44
N LEU A 258 -4.04 -15.91 -1.48
CA LEU A 258 -4.74 -14.96 -2.35
C LEU A 258 -6.27 -15.04 -2.28
N LYS A 259 -6.83 -15.57 -1.19
CA LYS A 259 -8.28 -15.63 -0.99
C LYS A 259 -8.77 -14.35 -0.33
N PHE A 260 -10.06 -14.04 -0.54
CA PHE A 260 -10.71 -12.96 0.20
C PHE A 260 -10.71 -13.25 1.70
N SER A 261 -10.58 -12.20 2.51
CA SER A 261 -10.75 -12.29 3.96
C SER A 261 -12.25 -12.30 4.32
N LEU A 262 -12.86 -13.49 4.33
CA LEU A 262 -14.28 -13.68 4.59
C LEU A 262 -14.61 -13.69 6.09
N LYS A 263 -15.81 -13.24 6.46
CA LYS A 263 -16.23 -13.11 7.87
C LYS A 263 -16.87 -14.39 8.41
N GLY A 264 -16.09 -15.17 9.16
CA GLY A 264 -16.56 -16.40 9.81
C GLY A 264 -16.59 -17.60 8.86
N ASN A 265 -16.95 -18.77 9.39
CA ASN A 265 -16.92 -20.03 8.64
C ASN A 265 -18.32 -20.39 8.13
N LEU A 266 -18.78 -19.65 7.13
CA LEU A 266 -20.05 -19.87 6.45
C LEU A 266 -19.85 -20.65 5.13
N PRO A 267 -20.90 -21.32 4.61
CA PRO A 267 -20.84 -22.00 3.32
C PRO A 267 -20.90 -20.99 2.17
N TYR A 268 -19.81 -20.23 2.00
CA TYR A 268 -19.66 -19.26 0.91
C TYR A 268 -19.61 -19.94 -0.46
N ASP A 269 -19.94 -19.15 -1.48
CA ASP A 269 -19.78 -19.58 -2.87
C ASP A 269 -18.34 -19.96 -3.19
N ALA A 270 -18.18 -20.99 -4.02
CA ALA A 270 -16.89 -21.52 -4.41
C ALA A 270 -16.00 -20.48 -5.12
N SER A 271 -16.57 -19.45 -5.75
CA SER A 271 -15.83 -18.35 -6.37
C SER A 271 -15.06 -17.50 -5.35
N LEU A 272 -15.64 -17.27 -4.17
CA LEU A 272 -15.03 -16.47 -3.09
C LEU A 272 -13.95 -17.23 -2.33
N LEU A 273 -14.06 -18.57 -2.31
CA LEU A 273 -13.11 -19.47 -1.64
C LEU A 273 -11.89 -19.80 -2.49
N LYS A 274 -11.88 -19.44 -3.78
CA LYS A 274 -10.75 -19.64 -4.68
C LYS A 274 -9.73 -18.49 -4.56
N PRO A 275 -8.44 -18.74 -4.86
CA PRO A 275 -7.45 -17.68 -5.02
C PRO A 275 -7.87 -16.66 -6.10
N GLN A 276 -7.83 -15.37 -5.77
CA GLN A 276 -8.24 -14.26 -6.64
C GLN A 276 -7.09 -13.79 -7.53
N THR A 277 -6.53 -14.70 -8.32
CA THR A 277 -5.37 -14.43 -9.20
C THR A 277 -5.71 -13.45 -10.32
N LYS A 278 -6.94 -13.49 -10.87
CA LYS A 278 -7.41 -12.56 -11.89
C LYS A 278 -7.36 -11.11 -11.41
N LEU A 279 -7.87 -10.85 -10.20
CA LEU A 279 -7.88 -9.52 -9.58
C LEU A 279 -6.46 -8.99 -9.40
N LEU A 280 -5.58 -9.78 -8.78
CA LEU A 280 -4.20 -9.38 -8.55
C LEU A 280 -3.45 -9.13 -9.87
N ARG A 281 -3.66 -9.99 -10.87
CA ARG A 281 -3.05 -9.83 -12.20
C ARG A 281 -3.52 -8.57 -12.91
N TYR A 282 -4.82 -8.31 -12.92
CA TYR A 282 -5.39 -7.10 -13.48
C TYR A 282 -4.78 -5.84 -12.85
N VAL A 283 -4.68 -5.80 -11.51
CA VAL A 283 -4.07 -4.64 -10.82
C VAL A 283 -2.59 -4.51 -11.14
N LEU A 284 -1.83 -5.61 -11.17
CA LEU A 284 -0.41 -5.62 -11.52
C LEU A 284 -0.16 -5.11 -12.95
N GLU A 285 -1.06 -5.33 -13.90
CA GLU A 285 -0.96 -4.83 -15.28
C GLU A 285 -1.14 -3.30 -15.38
N GLN A 286 -1.78 -2.66 -14.41
CA GLN A 286 -2.02 -1.22 -14.45
C GLN A 286 -0.78 -0.41 -14.04
N PRO A 287 -0.49 0.73 -14.69
CA PRO A 287 0.56 1.66 -14.25
C PRO A 287 0.25 2.22 -12.86
N TYR A 288 1.30 2.58 -12.12
CA TYR A 288 1.21 3.14 -10.75
C TYR A 288 0.51 2.25 -9.70
N SER A 289 0.26 0.97 -9.99
CA SER A 289 -0.44 0.04 -9.09
C SER A 289 0.32 -0.42 -7.85
N ARG A 290 1.59 -0.06 -7.71
CA ARG A 290 2.50 -0.58 -6.65
C ARG A 290 1.93 -0.43 -5.24
N ASP A 291 1.45 0.76 -4.91
CA ASP A 291 0.91 1.05 -3.58
C ASP A 291 -0.40 0.27 -3.34
N MET A 292 -1.24 0.15 -4.38
CA MET A 292 -2.47 -0.64 -4.31
C MET A 292 -2.17 -2.14 -4.12
N VAL A 293 -1.19 -2.71 -4.84
CA VAL A 293 -0.77 -4.11 -4.66
C VAL A 293 -0.27 -4.34 -3.24
N CYS A 294 0.53 -3.41 -2.71
CA CYS A 294 0.98 -3.46 -1.33
C CYS A 294 -0.20 -3.47 -0.35
N SER A 295 -1.20 -2.59 -0.53
CA SER A 295 -2.38 -2.56 0.32
C SER A 295 -3.28 -3.79 0.18
N LEU A 296 -3.48 -4.32 -1.03
CA LEU A 296 -4.26 -5.53 -1.30
C LEU A 296 -3.71 -6.73 -0.53
N LEU A 297 -2.38 -6.87 -0.49
CA LEU A 297 -1.67 -7.98 0.13
C LEU A 297 -1.20 -7.67 1.58
N GLY A 298 -1.45 -6.46 2.09
CA GLY A 298 -0.97 -6.01 3.40
C GLY A 298 0.56 -5.95 3.51
N LEU A 299 1.27 -5.68 2.42
CA LEU A 299 2.73 -5.57 2.38
C LEU A 299 3.17 -4.17 2.83
N GLN A 300 4.05 -4.11 3.82
CA GLN A 300 4.60 -2.85 4.33
C GLN A 300 6.08 -2.74 3.99
N LYS A 301 6.52 -1.57 3.48
CA LYS A 301 7.93 -1.30 3.08
C LYS A 301 8.94 -1.54 4.21
N THR A 302 8.51 -1.45 5.48
CA THR A 302 9.36 -1.63 6.67
C THR A 302 9.60 -3.10 7.02
N GLN A 303 8.76 -4.02 6.55
CA GLN A 303 8.84 -5.44 6.86
C GLN A 303 9.27 -6.24 5.64
N LYS A 304 10.38 -6.98 5.79
CA LYS A 304 10.89 -7.87 4.74
C LYS A 304 10.05 -9.15 4.67
N ASN A 305 8.91 -9.07 4.00
CA ASN A 305 7.95 -10.17 3.89
C ASN A 305 7.93 -10.70 2.46
N ARG A 306 8.57 -11.86 2.25
CA ARG A 306 8.50 -12.56 0.97
C ARG A 306 7.08 -13.05 0.70
N CYS A 307 6.48 -12.62 -0.40
CA CYS A 307 5.17 -13.08 -0.85
C CYS A 307 5.33 -14.00 -2.07
N VAL A 308 5.27 -15.32 -1.84
CA VAL A 308 5.42 -16.33 -2.91
C VAL A 308 4.29 -16.21 -3.94
N ALA A 309 3.08 -15.91 -3.49
CA ALA A 309 1.95 -15.76 -4.39
C ALA A 309 2.11 -14.57 -5.35
N LEU A 310 2.69 -13.46 -4.87
CA LEU A 310 3.07 -12.31 -5.71
C LEU A 310 4.18 -12.70 -6.70
N GLU A 311 5.22 -13.41 -6.24
CA GLU A 311 6.30 -13.91 -7.11
C GLU A 311 5.72 -14.73 -8.28
N GLU A 312 4.80 -15.65 -8.00
CA GLU A 312 4.18 -16.49 -9.01
C GLU A 312 3.33 -15.69 -10.01
N GLN A 313 2.59 -14.68 -9.55
CA GLN A 313 1.81 -13.83 -10.45
C GLN A 313 2.68 -12.92 -11.32
N LEU A 314 3.82 -12.42 -10.81
CA LEU A 314 4.79 -11.67 -11.61
C LEU A 314 5.40 -12.56 -12.71
N VAL A 315 5.74 -13.81 -12.38
CA VAL A 315 6.23 -14.79 -13.36
C VAL A 315 5.16 -15.03 -14.43
N GLU A 316 3.90 -15.26 -14.04
CA GLU A 316 2.81 -15.49 -15.00
C GLU A 316 2.62 -14.31 -15.95
N LEU A 317 2.73 -13.07 -15.46
CA LEU A 317 2.67 -11.88 -16.30
C LEU A 317 3.80 -11.77 -17.32
N LEU A 318 5.02 -12.14 -16.93
CA LEU A 318 6.15 -12.20 -17.86
C LEU A 318 5.94 -13.27 -18.95
N ILE A 319 5.30 -14.39 -18.61
CA ILE A 319 4.92 -15.40 -19.61
C ILE A 319 3.84 -14.87 -20.56
N VAL A 320 2.80 -14.19 -20.04
CA VAL A 320 1.78 -13.53 -20.87
C VAL A 320 2.42 -12.50 -21.80
N ALA A 321 3.42 -11.75 -21.34
CA ALA A 321 4.16 -10.82 -22.19
C ALA A 321 4.95 -11.53 -23.31
N MET A 322 5.56 -12.69 -23.02
CA MET A 322 6.19 -13.55 -24.03
C MET A 322 5.16 -14.06 -25.06
N GLU A 323 4.00 -14.53 -24.62
CA GLU A 323 2.92 -15.01 -25.50
C GLU A 323 2.37 -13.91 -26.41
N ARG A 324 2.18 -12.70 -25.88
CA ARG A 324 1.78 -11.52 -26.68
C ARG A 324 2.83 -11.14 -27.72
N SER A 325 4.12 -11.24 -27.36
CA SER A 325 5.23 -10.98 -28.29
C SER A 325 5.26 -12.00 -29.43
N GLU A 326 4.91 -13.26 -29.16
CA GLU A 326 4.81 -14.32 -30.16
C GLU A 326 3.62 -14.07 -31.09
N ALA A 327 2.45 -13.70 -30.54
CA ALA A 327 1.25 -13.40 -31.32
C ALA A 327 1.43 -12.19 -32.25
N GLU A 328 2.10 -11.13 -31.79
CA GLU A 328 2.42 -9.94 -32.57
C GLU A 328 3.36 -10.27 -33.75
N ALA A 329 4.34 -11.16 -33.53
CA ALA A 329 5.26 -11.60 -34.59
C ALA A 329 4.59 -12.45 -35.68
N CYS A 330 3.49 -13.14 -35.36
CA CYS A 330 2.73 -13.95 -36.32
C CYS A 330 1.77 -13.12 -37.21
N CYS A 331 1.39 -11.92 -36.76
CA CYS A 331 0.51 -10.99 -37.48
C CYS A 331 1.19 -9.61 -37.62
N PRO A 332 2.27 -9.48 -38.41
CA PRO A 332 2.91 -8.18 -38.60
C PRO A 332 1.94 -7.23 -39.29
N THR A 333 1.61 -6.11 -38.63
CA THR A 333 0.89 -5.00 -39.25
C THR A 333 1.69 -4.53 -40.47
N THR A 334 1.01 -4.39 -41.62
CA THR A 334 1.59 -4.12 -42.95
C THR A 334 2.18 -2.72 -43.13
N LEU A 335 2.44 -1.98 -42.05
CA LEU A 335 3.01 -0.64 -42.10
C LEU A 335 4.41 -0.67 -41.48
N PRO A 336 5.44 -0.15 -42.18
CA PRO A 336 6.76 0.03 -41.59
C PRO A 336 6.63 0.84 -40.30
N MET A 337 7.21 0.37 -39.20
CA MET A 337 7.36 1.19 -38.00
C MET A 337 8.32 2.34 -38.33
N ASP A 338 7.79 3.52 -38.64
CA ASP A 338 8.57 4.75 -38.54
C ASP A 338 8.96 4.97 -37.07
N ALA A 339 10.14 5.56 -36.83
CA ALA A 339 10.65 5.89 -35.50
C ALA A 339 9.74 6.85 -34.69
N THR A 340 8.71 7.40 -35.34
CA THR A 340 7.66 8.26 -34.75
C THR A 340 6.37 7.50 -34.41
N SER A 341 6.27 6.21 -34.72
CA SER A 341 5.11 5.39 -34.36
C SER A 341 5.09 5.07 -32.86
N PRO A 342 3.93 5.12 -32.19
CA PRO A 342 3.84 4.82 -30.77
C PRO A 342 4.31 3.39 -30.53
N PRO A 343 5.09 3.13 -29.45
CA PRO A 343 5.58 1.79 -29.17
C PRO A 343 4.42 0.81 -29.02
N SER A 344 4.61 -0.43 -29.49
CA SER A 344 3.55 -1.43 -29.45
C SER A 344 3.08 -1.65 -28.01
N HIS A 345 1.80 -1.99 -27.85
CA HIS A 345 1.22 -2.25 -26.54
C HIS A 345 2.00 -3.34 -25.77
N THR A 346 2.62 -4.28 -26.48
CA THR A 346 3.49 -5.31 -25.91
C THR A 346 4.79 -4.72 -25.35
N LEU A 347 5.42 -3.76 -26.02
CA LEU A 347 6.61 -3.08 -25.51
C LEU A 347 6.31 -2.27 -24.25
N TRP A 348 5.16 -1.60 -24.19
CA TRP A 348 4.71 -0.91 -22.97
C TRP A 348 4.54 -1.87 -21.79
N LEU A 349 3.94 -3.04 -22.02
CA LEU A 349 3.82 -4.08 -20.99
C LEU A 349 5.20 -4.52 -20.49
N TRP A 350 6.19 -4.72 -21.38
CA TRP A 350 7.55 -5.07 -20.97
C TRP A 350 8.22 -4.00 -20.10
N LEU A 351 8.10 -2.72 -20.48
CA LEU A 351 8.64 -1.61 -19.70
C LEU A 351 7.97 -1.50 -18.33
N HIS A 352 6.65 -1.66 -18.29
CA HIS A 352 5.87 -1.67 -17.05
C HIS A 352 6.28 -2.82 -16.12
N LEU A 353 6.35 -4.05 -16.64
CA LEU A 353 6.77 -5.23 -15.87
C LEU A 353 8.20 -5.09 -15.36
N SER A 354 9.10 -4.46 -16.13
CA SER A 354 10.44 -4.11 -15.68
C SER A 354 10.39 -3.24 -14.43
N SER A 355 9.63 -2.16 -14.48
CA SER A 355 9.49 -1.21 -13.38
C SER A 355 8.84 -1.85 -12.14
N GLN A 356 7.86 -2.74 -12.31
CA GLN A 356 7.22 -3.50 -11.22
C GLN A 356 8.18 -4.50 -10.57
N LEU A 357 8.89 -5.29 -11.37
CA LEU A 357 9.83 -6.30 -10.88
C LEU A 357 10.92 -5.66 -10.03
N ILE A 358 11.49 -4.54 -10.49
CA ILE A 358 12.52 -3.81 -9.75
C ILE A 358 11.99 -3.39 -8.38
N TYR A 359 10.79 -2.82 -8.31
CA TYR A 359 10.19 -2.39 -7.06
C TYR A 359 10.01 -3.54 -6.07
N PHE A 360 9.32 -4.62 -6.46
CA PHE A 360 9.01 -5.72 -5.54
C PHE A 360 10.25 -6.50 -5.10
N VAL A 361 11.27 -6.60 -5.95
CA VAL A 361 12.53 -7.26 -5.58
C VAL A 361 13.41 -6.35 -4.70
N LEU A 362 13.48 -5.05 -5.00
CA LEU A 362 14.26 -4.08 -4.22
C LEU A 362 13.76 -3.99 -2.77
N PHE A 363 12.44 -3.99 -2.56
CA PHE A 363 11.83 -4.01 -1.23
C PHE A 363 11.71 -5.43 -0.61
N GLN A 364 12.30 -6.44 -1.25
CA GLN A 364 12.38 -7.82 -0.74
C GLN A 364 11.02 -8.53 -0.57
N PHE A 365 9.98 -8.06 -1.28
CA PHE A 365 8.70 -8.76 -1.38
C PHE A 365 8.80 -9.99 -2.31
N ALA A 366 9.73 -9.94 -3.26
CA ALA A 366 10.04 -11.02 -4.18
C ALA A 366 11.55 -11.30 -4.25
N LYS A 367 11.93 -12.56 -4.52
CA LYS A 367 13.32 -12.98 -4.71
C LYS A 367 13.65 -13.21 -6.18
N PHE A 368 14.58 -12.42 -6.72
CA PHE A 368 15.07 -12.54 -8.09
C PHE A 368 15.45 -13.97 -8.54
N PRO A 369 16.30 -14.74 -7.82
CA PRO A 369 16.67 -16.09 -8.27
C PRO A 369 15.47 -17.03 -8.40
N ASN A 370 14.45 -16.86 -7.55
CA ASN A 370 13.25 -17.70 -7.57
C ASN A 370 12.34 -17.34 -8.75
N ILE A 371 12.21 -16.04 -9.06
CA ILE A 371 11.51 -15.57 -10.27
C ILE A 371 12.16 -16.20 -11.50
N VAL A 372 13.49 -16.10 -11.62
CA VAL A 372 14.24 -16.62 -12.79
C VAL A 372 14.14 -18.14 -12.91
N GLN A 373 14.24 -18.86 -11.79
CA GLN A 373 14.11 -20.32 -11.78
C GLN A 373 12.69 -20.78 -12.14
N SER A 374 11.65 -20.11 -11.62
CA SER A 374 10.26 -20.40 -11.98
C SER A 374 9.93 -20.04 -13.42
N LEU A 375 10.49 -18.94 -13.95
CA LEU A 375 10.43 -18.61 -15.38
C LEU A 375 11.05 -19.72 -16.23
N TYR A 376 12.23 -20.21 -15.85
CA TYR A 376 12.88 -21.31 -16.56
C TYR A 376 12.01 -22.56 -16.58
N GLU A 377 11.45 -22.96 -15.44
CA GLU A 377 10.56 -24.12 -15.35
C GLU A 377 9.34 -23.97 -16.26
N LYS A 378 8.66 -22.81 -16.24
CA LYS A 378 7.48 -22.56 -17.09
C LYS A 378 7.81 -22.43 -18.57
N LEU A 379 8.94 -21.81 -18.93
CA LEU A 379 9.38 -21.66 -20.32
C LEU A 379 9.99 -22.93 -20.89
N SER A 380 10.58 -23.81 -20.08
CA SER A 380 11.19 -25.05 -20.58
C SER A 380 10.20 -25.98 -21.30
N VAL A 381 8.91 -25.83 -21.00
CA VAL A 381 7.81 -26.62 -21.58
C VAL A 381 7.09 -25.85 -22.70
N ARG A 382 7.46 -24.58 -22.98
CA ARG A 382 6.79 -23.71 -23.97
C ARG A 382 7.82 -23.18 -24.98
N ASP A 383 7.56 -23.27 -26.28
CA ASP A 383 8.47 -22.72 -27.29
C ASP A 383 8.16 -21.24 -27.57
N LEU A 384 8.52 -20.36 -26.62
CA LEU A 384 8.32 -18.91 -26.70
C LEU A 384 9.68 -18.21 -26.79
N ARG A 385 10.01 -17.62 -27.95
CA ARG A 385 11.36 -17.05 -28.18
C ARG A 385 11.35 -15.62 -28.69
N LYS A 386 10.25 -15.12 -29.26
CA LYS A 386 10.24 -13.78 -29.87
C LYS A 386 10.43 -12.65 -28.85
N GLY A 387 9.90 -12.83 -27.64
CA GLY A 387 10.06 -11.86 -26.54
C GLY A 387 11.41 -11.92 -25.79
N ARG A 388 12.36 -12.77 -26.21
CA ARG A 388 13.59 -13.06 -25.43
C ARG A 388 14.42 -11.81 -25.11
N ASP A 389 14.56 -10.90 -26.07
CA ASP A 389 15.40 -9.71 -25.92
C ASP A 389 14.76 -8.71 -24.94
N HIS A 390 13.43 -8.60 -24.94
CA HIS A 390 12.70 -7.81 -23.96
C HIS A 390 12.76 -8.42 -22.56
N LEU A 391 12.66 -9.75 -22.44
CA LEU A 391 12.86 -10.43 -21.16
C LEU A 391 14.26 -10.21 -20.61
N MET A 392 15.30 -10.33 -21.45
CA MET A 392 16.68 -10.07 -21.03
C MET A 392 16.89 -8.60 -20.65
N TRP A 393 16.22 -7.66 -21.33
CA TRP A 393 16.22 -6.26 -20.94
C TRP A 393 15.62 -6.04 -19.54
N VAL A 394 14.47 -6.64 -19.24
CA VAL A 394 13.83 -6.60 -17.90
C VAL A 394 14.80 -7.14 -16.83
N LEU A 395 15.41 -8.30 -17.07
CA LEU A 395 16.35 -8.90 -16.13
C LEU A 395 17.61 -8.05 -15.95
N LEU A 396 18.13 -7.47 -17.04
CA LEU A 396 19.29 -6.58 -17.02
C LEU A 396 19.06 -5.37 -16.12
N GLN A 397 17.86 -4.78 -16.11
CA GLN A 397 17.56 -3.63 -15.25
C GLN A 397 17.85 -3.92 -13.79
N PHE A 398 17.41 -5.09 -13.31
CA PHE A 398 17.66 -5.49 -11.92
C PHE A 398 19.11 -5.91 -11.69
N ILE A 399 19.71 -6.69 -12.60
CA ILE A 399 21.09 -7.17 -12.47
C ILE A 399 22.06 -5.99 -12.41
N SER A 400 22.02 -5.09 -13.39
CA SER A 400 22.92 -3.93 -13.46
C SER A 400 22.80 -3.03 -12.22
N GLY A 401 21.58 -2.83 -11.73
CA GLY A 401 21.29 -1.99 -10.55
C GLY A 401 21.68 -2.59 -9.19
N SER A 402 21.75 -3.92 -9.07
CA SER A 402 21.84 -4.59 -7.76
C SER A 402 23.01 -5.55 -7.60
N ILE A 403 23.72 -5.90 -8.68
CA ILE A 403 24.81 -6.90 -8.68
C ILE A 403 25.98 -6.53 -7.77
N GLN A 404 26.25 -5.24 -7.57
CA GLN A 404 27.34 -4.82 -6.68
C GLN A 404 27.08 -5.16 -5.20
N ARG A 405 25.81 -5.09 -4.75
CA ARG A 405 25.42 -5.28 -3.34
C ARG A 405 24.97 -6.70 -3.00
N ASN A 406 24.76 -7.54 -4.00
CA ASN A 406 24.23 -8.89 -3.82
C ASN A 406 25.26 -9.96 -4.22
N PRO A 407 25.20 -11.17 -3.65
CA PRO A 407 26.11 -12.25 -4.02
C PRO A 407 25.86 -12.71 -5.46
N LEU A 408 26.93 -13.08 -6.16
CA LEU A 408 26.89 -13.53 -7.55
C LEU A 408 25.91 -14.70 -7.78
N ASN A 409 25.82 -15.63 -6.82
CA ASN A 409 24.93 -16.80 -6.89
C ASN A 409 23.45 -16.45 -7.12
N ASN A 410 23.00 -15.27 -6.70
CA ASN A 410 21.62 -14.84 -6.91
C ASN A 410 21.29 -14.60 -8.38
N PHE A 411 22.30 -14.39 -9.24
CA PHE A 411 22.12 -14.02 -10.65
C PHE A 411 22.48 -15.15 -11.62
N LEU A 412 23.22 -16.17 -11.16
CA LEU A 412 23.60 -17.34 -11.99
C LEU A 412 22.42 -18.08 -12.65
N PRO A 413 21.21 -18.18 -12.06
CA PRO A 413 20.08 -18.82 -12.73
C PRO A 413 19.74 -18.25 -14.11
N VAL A 414 20.12 -16.99 -14.38
CA VAL A 414 19.89 -16.33 -15.69
C VAL A 414 20.65 -17.03 -16.82
N LEU A 415 21.78 -17.69 -16.51
CA LEU A 415 22.55 -18.45 -17.50
C LEU A 415 21.76 -19.66 -18.03
N LYS A 416 20.87 -20.25 -17.23
CA LYS A 416 19.97 -21.33 -17.68
C LYS A 416 18.90 -20.81 -18.64
N LEU A 417 18.37 -19.61 -18.40
CA LEU A 417 17.43 -18.97 -19.32
C LEU A 417 18.11 -18.61 -20.65
N TYR A 418 19.37 -18.19 -20.61
CA TYR A 418 20.16 -17.98 -21.83
C TYR A 418 20.27 -19.27 -22.66
N ASP A 419 20.70 -20.37 -22.03
CA ASP A 419 20.86 -21.66 -22.71
C ASP A 419 19.54 -22.15 -23.33
N LEU A 420 18.39 -21.81 -22.72
CA LEU A 420 17.06 -22.13 -23.23
C LEU A 420 16.61 -21.25 -24.41
N LEU A 421 16.77 -19.93 -24.31
CA LEU A 421 16.18 -18.96 -25.24
C LEU A 421 17.10 -18.64 -26.45
N TYR A 422 18.41 -18.88 -26.32
CA TYR A 422 19.42 -18.64 -27.35
C TYR A 422 20.06 -19.95 -27.78
N ALA A 423 19.28 -20.84 -28.40
CA ALA A 423 19.75 -22.14 -28.90
C ALA A 423 20.65 -22.06 -30.16
N GLU A 424 20.90 -20.86 -30.67
CA GLU A 424 21.66 -20.62 -31.90
C GLU A 424 23.16 -20.88 -31.67
N LYS A 425 23.78 -21.64 -32.58
CA LYS A 425 25.23 -21.94 -32.54
C LYS A 425 26.07 -20.86 -33.22
N GLU A 426 25.48 -20.12 -34.15
CA GLU A 426 26.15 -19.05 -34.88
C GLU A 426 26.13 -17.73 -34.08
N PRO A 427 27.15 -16.88 -34.24
CA PRO A 427 27.16 -15.55 -33.64
C PRO A 427 25.99 -14.68 -34.14
N LEU A 428 25.27 -14.06 -33.20
CA LEU A 428 24.24 -13.08 -33.50
C LEU A 428 24.81 -11.85 -34.20
N ARG A 429 24.08 -11.33 -35.19
CA ARG A 429 24.47 -10.12 -35.91
C ARG A 429 24.33 -8.89 -35.02
N VAL A 430 25.28 -7.96 -35.12
CA VAL A 430 25.20 -6.67 -34.44
C VAL A 430 23.95 -5.93 -34.91
N PRO A 431 23.03 -5.54 -33.99
CA PRO A 431 21.81 -4.84 -34.35
C PRO A 431 22.07 -3.40 -34.82
N ASP A 432 21.10 -2.82 -35.52
CA ASP A 432 21.17 -1.44 -35.99
C ASP A 432 21.19 -0.47 -34.79
N HIS A 433 22.31 0.22 -34.60
CA HIS A 433 22.56 1.13 -33.50
C HIS A 433 21.80 2.48 -33.64
N ASN A 434 21.08 2.70 -34.73
CA ASN A 434 20.20 3.85 -34.89
C ASN A 434 18.77 3.58 -34.37
N GLN A 435 18.48 2.34 -33.97
CA GLN A 435 17.16 1.92 -33.45
C GLN A 435 17.22 1.70 -31.93
N PRO A 436 16.23 2.18 -31.14
CA PRO A 436 16.25 2.03 -29.67
C PRO A 436 16.26 0.57 -29.21
N LEU A 437 15.63 -0.32 -29.99
CA LEU A 437 15.55 -1.75 -29.72
C LEU A 437 16.92 -2.45 -29.72
N CYS A 438 17.97 -1.84 -30.25
CA CYS A 438 19.32 -2.39 -30.20
C CYS A 438 19.78 -2.63 -28.75
N THR A 439 19.30 -1.81 -27.79
CA THR A 439 19.62 -1.96 -26.37
C THR A 439 18.99 -3.21 -25.75
N HIS A 440 17.81 -3.60 -26.21
CA HIS A 440 17.14 -4.84 -25.81
C HIS A 440 17.87 -6.06 -26.42
N GLN A 441 18.20 -6.00 -27.70
CA GLN A 441 18.90 -7.09 -28.40
C GLN A 441 20.32 -7.35 -27.84
N MET A 442 21.00 -6.29 -27.37
CA MET A 442 22.29 -6.43 -26.69
C MET A 442 22.18 -6.74 -25.19
N ALA A 443 20.98 -6.77 -24.60
CA ALA A 443 20.79 -6.89 -23.15
C ALA A 443 21.45 -8.15 -22.58
N MET A 444 21.34 -9.28 -23.26
CA MET A 444 21.96 -10.54 -22.83
C MET A 444 23.50 -10.44 -22.78
N THR A 445 24.11 -9.72 -23.73
CA THR A 445 25.56 -9.47 -23.74
C THR A 445 25.95 -8.58 -22.57
N CYS A 446 25.18 -7.53 -22.29
CA CYS A 446 25.36 -6.67 -21.12
C CYS A 446 25.27 -7.47 -19.81
N ILE A 447 24.29 -8.37 -19.66
CA ILE A 447 24.16 -9.25 -18.49
C ILE A 447 25.45 -10.07 -18.30
N TRP A 448 25.96 -10.66 -19.37
CA TRP A 448 27.17 -11.48 -19.32
C TRP A 448 28.40 -10.68 -18.87
N ILE A 449 28.56 -9.45 -19.38
CA ILE A 449 29.65 -8.55 -18.98
C ILE A 449 29.57 -8.22 -17.48
N HIS A 450 28.37 -7.97 -16.94
CA HIS A 450 28.17 -7.72 -15.51
C HIS A 450 28.54 -8.93 -14.65
N LEU A 451 28.11 -10.13 -15.05
CA LEU A 451 28.41 -11.36 -14.33
C LEU A 451 29.92 -11.66 -14.32
N ILE A 452 30.59 -11.50 -15.46
CA ILE A 452 32.05 -11.68 -15.55
C ILE A 452 32.78 -10.68 -14.66
N LYS A 453 32.43 -9.38 -14.72
CA LYS A 453 33.09 -8.37 -13.89
C LYS A 453 32.89 -8.66 -12.39
N LYS A 454 31.68 -9.04 -11.97
CA LYS A 454 31.40 -9.40 -10.58
C LYS A 454 32.20 -10.63 -10.14
N ALA A 455 32.29 -11.66 -10.98
CA ALA A 455 33.11 -12.84 -10.69
C ALA A 455 34.61 -12.49 -10.53
N GLN A 456 35.14 -11.61 -11.38
CA GLN A 456 36.52 -11.11 -11.26
C GLN A 456 36.74 -10.34 -9.95
N THR A 457 35.83 -9.44 -9.58
CA THR A 457 35.92 -8.66 -8.34
C THR A 457 35.84 -9.55 -7.10
N ASP A 458 34.89 -10.48 -7.04
CA ASP A 458 34.73 -11.37 -5.88
C ASP A 458 35.95 -12.31 -5.71
N SER A 459 36.57 -12.73 -6.82
CA SER A 459 37.80 -13.56 -6.81
C SER A 459 39.02 -12.83 -6.24
N GLN A 460 39.10 -11.51 -6.37
CA GLN A 460 40.21 -10.70 -5.84
C GLN A 460 40.08 -10.44 -4.33
N THR A 461 38.88 -10.56 -3.76
CA THR A 461 38.59 -10.22 -2.34
C THR A 461 38.64 -11.39 -1.35
N GLN A 462 38.76 -12.65 -1.80
CA GLN A 462 38.80 -13.81 -0.91
C GLN A 462 40.23 -14.15 -0.47
N GLN A 463 40.45 -14.26 0.85
CA GLN A 463 41.70 -14.78 1.43
C GLN A 463 41.91 -16.27 1.09
N PRO A 464 43.17 -16.75 0.99
CA PRO A 464 43.47 -18.13 0.65
C PRO A 464 43.13 -19.06 1.83
N GLY A 465 41.93 -19.64 1.82
CA GLY A 465 41.50 -20.61 2.85
C GLY A 465 40.02 -20.94 2.92
N GLY A 466 39.14 -20.23 2.17
CA GLY A 466 37.71 -20.54 2.10
C GLY A 466 37.36 -21.41 0.89
N ASN A 467 36.61 -22.49 1.11
CA ASN A 467 36.21 -23.48 0.09
C ASN A 467 35.67 -22.86 -1.21
N VAL A 468 36.40 -23.11 -2.30
CA VAL A 468 36.00 -23.23 -3.72
C VAL A 468 34.77 -22.42 -4.17
N THR A 469 34.99 -21.21 -4.71
CA THR A 469 34.06 -20.54 -5.64
C THR A 469 34.70 -20.14 -6.98
N LEU A 470 35.90 -20.65 -7.28
CA LEU A 470 36.59 -20.42 -8.56
C LEU A 470 35.95 -21.16 -9.75
N ASN A 471 35.01 -22.08 -9.52
CA ASN A 471 34.45 -22.98 -10.55
C ASN A 471 33.08 -22.56 -11.12
N SER A 472 32.42 -21.49 -10.67
CA SER A 472 31.02 -21.21 -11.09
C SER A 472 30.87 -20.47 -12.43
N LEU A 473 31.91 -19.77 -12.90
CA LEU A 473 31.90 -19.03 -14.17
C LEU A 473 33.22 -19.25 -14.95
N GLN A 474 33.56 -20.51 -15.21
CA GLN A 474 34.57 -20.85 -16.24
C GLN A 474 34.02 -20.73 -17.68
N ARG A 475 32.81 -20.18 -17.85
CA ARG A 475 32.24 -19.86 -19.17
C ARG A 475 32.76 -18.49 -19.62
N SER A 476 33.64 -18.49 -20.61
CA SER A 476 33.89 -17.31 -21.45
C SER A 476 32.59 -16.86 -22.12
N ILE A 477 32.60 -15.67 -22.72
CA ILE A 477 31.43 -15.16 -23.45
C ILE A 477 31.07 -16.18 -24.55
N PRO A 478 29.81 -16.65 -24.60
CA PRO A 478 29.38 -17.64 -25.57
C PRO A 478 29.63 -17.17 -27.01
N ASN A 479 29.93 -18.12 -27.91
CA ASN A 479 30.17 -17.81 -29.32
C ASN A 479 28.99 -17.06 -29.97
N THR A 480 27.76 -17.39 -29.56
CA THR A 480 26.53 -16.72 -30.00
C THR A 480 26.53 -15.20 -29.71
N LEU A 481 27.19 -14.75 -28.63
CA LEU A 481 27.26 -13.34 -28.23
C LEU A 481 28.59 -12.66 -28.60
N LYS A 482 29.49 -13.38 -29.28
CA LYS A 482 30.87 -12.93 -29.54
C LYS A 482 30.92 -11.63 -30.33
N LEU A 483 30.15 -11.52 -31.43
CA LEU A 483 30.12 -10.31 -32.27
C LEU A 483 29.59 -9.08 -31.52
N HIS A 484 28.57 -9.24 -30.67
CA HIS A 484 28.07 -8.15 -29.84
C HIS A 484 29.14 -7.67 -28.86
N HIS A 485 29.88 -8.60 -28.25
CA HIS A 485 30.94 -8.25 -27.31
C HIS A 485 32.12 -7.57 -27.99
N GLU A 486 32.60 -8.09 -29.11
CA GLU A 486 33.67 -7.48 -29.91
C GLU A 486 33.31 -6.06 -30.34
N PHE A 487 32.07 -5.84 -30.77
CA PHE A 487 31.55 -4.51 -31.10
C PHE A 487 31.60 -3.56 -29.90
N LEU A 488 31.11 -3.97 -28.72
CA LEU A 488 31.14 -3.15 -27.51
C LEU A 488 32.59 -2.84 -27.05
N GLN A 489 33.50 -3.80 -27.19
CA GLN A 489 34.92 -3.60 -26.87
C GLN A 489 35.60 -2.63 -27.86
N GLN A 490 35.30 -2.73 -29.15
CA GLN A 490 35.82 -1.81 -30.17
C GLN A 490 35.34 -0.37 -29.94
N LEU A 491 34.10 -0.20 -29.48
CA LEU A 491 33.55 1.10 -29.09
C LEU A 491 34.16 1.66 -27.78
N ALA A 492 34.78 0.81 -26.97
CA ALA A 492 35.35 1.16 -25.67
C ALA A 492 36.89 1.02 -25.66
N PRO A 493 37.65 1.89 -26.36
CA PRO A 493 39.09 1.74 -26.42
C PRO A 493 39.72 1.92 -25.02
N PRO A 494 40.62 1.00 -24.61
CA PRO A 494 41.31 1.09 -23.32
C PRO A 494 42.44 2.13 -23.42
N GLY A 495 42.17 3.39 -23.06
CA GLY A 495 43.22 4.40 -22.98
C GLY A 495 42.75 5.85 -22.82
N ILE A 496 43.51 6.61 -22.04
CA ILE A 496 43.29 8.04 -21.72
C ILE A 496 43.59 8.98 -22.92
N ASN A 497 44.30 8.49 -23.96
CA ASN A 497 44.91 9.33 -25.00
C ASN A 497 44.31 9.22 -26.43
N SER A 498 43.20 8.50 -26.63
CA SER A 498 42.50 8.54 -27.94
C SER A 498 41.60 9.78 -28.01
N GLN A 499 41.75 10.61 -29.04
CA GLN A 499 40.93 11.82 -29.27
C GLN A 499 39.42 11.55 -29.15
N PRO A 500 38.62 12.54 -28.70
CA PRO A 500 37.17 12.42 -28.66
C PRO A 500 36.65 12.42 -30.10
N THR A 501 36.38 11.25 -30.68
CA THR A 501 35.28 11.17 -31.63
C THR A 501 34.02 11.36 -30.80
N THR A 502 33.60 12.61 -30.58
CA THR A 502 32.25 12.93 -30.14
C THR A 502 31.32 12.37 -31.21
N PRO A 503 30.67 11.20 -31.00
CA PRO A 503 29.64 10.76 -31.93
C PRO A 503 28.51 11.77 -31.77
N GLY A 504 28.04 12.36 -32.87
CA GLY A 504 26.85 13.20 -32.82
C GLY A 504 25.70 12.39 -32.21
N MET A 505 25.34 12.69 -30.96
CA MET A 505 24.36 11.94 -30.17
C MET A 505 22.96 11.95 -30.75
N GLU A 506 22.68 12.79 -31.75
CA GLU A 506 21.36 12.89 -32.37
C GLU A 506 21.08 11.79 -33.42
N ALA A 507 22.03 10.90 -33.71
CA ALA A 507 21.84 9.83 -34.70
C ALA A 507 21.97 8.38 -34.19
N ASP A 508 22.57 8.10 -33.01
CA ASP A 508 22.81 6.72 -32.57
C ASP A 508 22.70 6.44 -31.05
N TYR A 509 22.52 5.15 -30.70
CA TYR A 509 22.40 4.62 -29.33
C TYR A 509 23.71 4.04 -28.78
N ARG A 510 24.87 4.32 -29.39
CA ARG A 510 26.16 3.69 -29.01
C ARG A 510 26.57 4.06 -27.59
N THR A 511 26.41 5.33 -27.20
CA THR A 511 26.69 5.80 -25.84
C THR A 511 25.81 5.10 -24.82
N ALA A 512 24.52 4.91 -25.12
CA ALA A 512 23.59 4.18 -24.23
C ALA A 512 24.01 2.72 -24.06
N LEU A 513 24.42 2.05 -25.15
CA LEU A 513 24.93 0.67 -25.11
C LEU A 513 26.16 0.54 -24.20
N LEU A 514 27.13 1.44 -24.32
CA LEU A 514 28.32 1.45 -23.45
C LEU A 514 27.96 1.70 -21.98
N CYS A 515 27.09 2.68 -21.72
CA CYS A 515 26.58 2.92 -20.36
C CYS A 515 25.89 1.67 -19.79
N ASN A 516 25.09 0.97 -20.60
CA ASN A 516 24.34 -0.21 -20.16
C ASN A 516 25.24 -1.43 -19.94
N ALA A 517 26.28 -1.62 -20.74
CA ALA A 517 27.18 -2.77 -20.67
C ALA A 517 28.20 -2.64 -19.54
N TYR A 518 28.73 -1.44 -19.31
CA TYR A 518 29.87 -1.21 -18.44
C TYR A 518 29.54 -0.42 -17.16
N SER A 519 28.26 -0.22 -16.81
CA SER A 519 27.83 0.62 -15.68
C SER A 519 28.48 0.27 -14.32
N THR A 520 28.89 -0.97 -14.14
CA THR A 520 29.56 -1.47 -12.92
C THR A 520 31.09 -1.51 -13.02
N ASN A 521 31.66 -1.08 -14.14
CA ASN A 521 33.09 -1.09 -14.42
C ASN A 521 33.62 0.34 -14.60
N GLN A 522 34.22 0.92 -13.54
CA GLN A 522 34.60 2.33 -13.49
C GLN A 522 35.55 2.75 -14.64
N ASP A 523 36.45 1.86 -15.06
CA ASP A 523 37.45 2.13 -16.10
C ASP A 523 36.81 2.44 -17.46
N TYR A 524 35.68 1.78 -17.77
CA TYR A 524 34.99 1.90 -19.05
C TYR A 524 33.71 2.74 -18.94
N PHE A 525 33.18 2.98 -17.73
CA PHE A 525 31.93 3.71 -17.52
C PHE A 525 32.07 5.22 -17.50
N SER A 526 33.20 5.72 -16.98
CA SER A 526 33.42 7.15 -16.75
C SER A 526 33.29 7.98 -18.04
N ARG A 527 33.89 7.51 -19.13
CA ARG A 527 33.89 8.17 -20.45
C ARG A 527 32.49 8.30 -21.09
N PRO A 528 31.71 7.22 -21.29
CA PRO A 528 30.38 7.34 -21.90
C PRO A 528 29.41 8.12 -21.00
N MET A 529 29.52 8.00 -19.66
CA MET A 529 28.73 8.82 -18.75
C MET A 529 29.10 10.30 -18.83
N ALA A 530 30.39 10.63 -18.92
CA ALA A 530 30.85 12.00 -19.10
C ALA A 530 30.32 12.62 -20.41
N ALA A 531 30.29 11.86 -21.50
CA ALA A 531 29.73 12.32 -22.77
C ALA A 531 28.24 12.69 -22.66
N LEU A 532 27.43 11.87 -21.98
CA LEU A 532 26.02 12.18 -21.70
C LEU A 532 25.87 13.45 -20.86
N VAL A 533 26.71 13.59 -19.83
CA VAL A 533 26.68 14.72 -18.90
C VAL A 533 27.15 16.02 -19.56
N GLU A 534 28.20 15.98 -20.38
CA GLU A 534 28.71 17.15 -21.13
C GLU A 534 27.67 17.69 -22.13
N THR A 535 26.86 16.80 -22.72
CA THR A 535 25.79 17.19 -23.65
C THR A 535 24.75 18.10 -22.99
N ILE A 536 24.44 17.86 -21.71
CA ILE A 536 23.45 18.64 -20.95
C ILE A 536 24.06 19.79 -20.13
N LEU A 537 25.37 19.77 -19.87
CA LEU A 537 26.09 20.82 -19.15
C LEU A 537 26.70 21.89 -20.07
N GLY A 538 27.12 21.51 -21.27
CA GLY A 538 27.95 22.33 -22.15
C GLY A 538 29.43 22.20 -21.81
N GLY A 539 30.29 22.05 -22.83
CA GLY A 539 31.73 21.97 -22.63
C GLY A 539 32.33 23.34 -22.22
N GLN A 540 33.38 23.34 -21.38
CA GLN A 540 34.06 24.56 -20.93
C GLN A 540 34.61 25.47 -22.06
N LYS A 541 34.73 24.97 -23.29
CA LYS A 541 35.29 25.72 -24.44
C LYS A 541 34.32 26.71 -25.09
N SER A 542 33.01 26.62 -24.84
CA SER A 542 32.03 27.55 -25.43
C SER A 542 31.91 28.89 -24.70
N HIS A 543 32.56 29.06 -23.54
CA HIS A 543 32.57 30.32 -22.79
C HIS A 543 33.50 31.41 -23.36
N GLN A 544 34.32 31.13 -24.37
CA GLN A 544 35.25 32.11 -24.97
C GLN A 544 34.95 32.52 -26.42
N GLN A 545 33.98 31.90 -27.09
CA GLN A 545 33.59 32.23 -28.47
C GLN A 545 32.08 32.46 -28.58
N ALA A 546 31.56 33.41 -27.81
CA ALA A 546 30.28 34.07 -28.10
C ALA A 546 30.50 35.59 -28.17
N GLY A 547 31.55 35.98 -28.90
CA GLY A 547 31.82 37.35 -29.32
C GLY A 547 31.63 37.49 -30.81
N SER A 548 30.44 37.19 -31.33
CA SER A 548 29.87 37.74 -32.58
C SER A 548 28.66 36.90 -33.04
N GLY A 549 27.50 37.57 -33.14
CA GLY A 549 26.46 37.18 -34.10
C GLY A 549 25.39 36.20 -33.62
N SER A 550 24.43 36.66 -32.81
CA SER A 550 22.99 36.36 -33.00
C SER A 550 22.14 37.19 -32.03
N GLN A 551 21.83 38.43 -32.42
CA GLN A 551 20.70 39.17 -31.86
C GLN A 551 19.41 38.54 -32.39
N ALA A 552 18.70 37.80 -31.55
CA ALA A 552 17.28 37.52 -31.74
C ALA A 552 16.52 38.43 -30.76
N GLY A 553 16.01 39.56 -31.28
CA GLY A 553 15.25 40.53 -30.52
C GLY A 553 13.82 40.07 -30.26
N GLY A 554 13.43 40.04 -28.99
CA GLY A 554 12.05 40.27 -28.56
C GLY A 554 11.83 41.77 -28.29
N PRO A 555 10.59 42.28 -28.36
CA PRO A 555 10.34 43.72 -28.27
C PRO A 555 10.54 44.22 -26.83
N GLY A 556 11.44 45.20 -26.68
CA GLY A 556 11.72 45.89 -25.42
C GLY A 556 13.13 45.62 -24.91
N GLY A 557 14.08 46.49 -25.25
CA GLY A 557 15.48 46.39 -24.84
C GLY A 557 15.67 46.47 -23.33
N TRP A 558 15.83 45.31 -22.70
CA TRP A 558 16.37 45.14 -21.35
C TRP A 558 17.41 44.02 -21.42
N SER A 559 18.69 44.37 -21.31
CA SER A 559 19.79 43.39 -21.21
C SER A 559 19.68 42.68 -19.87
N ASN A 560 19.07 41.49 -19.85
CA ASN A 560 18.79 40.73 -18.65
C ASN A 560 20.02 39.86 -18.27
N PRO A 561 20.61 40.00 -17.06
CA PRO A 561 21.75 39.17 -16.62
C PRO A 561 21.43 37.67 -16.46
N ALA A 562 20.18 37.26 -16.70
CA ALA A 562 19.62 35.95 -16.43
C ALA A 562 19.69 34.95 -17.60
N LEU A 563 20.37 35.27 -18.71
CA LEU A 563 20.54 34.33 -19.81
C LEU A 563 21.41 33.15 -19.36
N ALA A 564 20.80 31.98 -19.21
CA ALA A 564 21.53 30.73 -19.00
C ALA A 564 22.40 30.45 -20.23
N HIS A 565 23.72 30.56 -20.07
CA HIS A 565 24.68 30.24 -21.11
C HIS A 565 24.90 28.72 -21.06
N GLY A 566 24.21 27.96 -21.92
CA GLY A 566 24.33 26.50 -21.92
C GLY A 566 23.46 25.82 -22.97
N PRO A 567 23.61 24.50 -23.15
CA PRO A 567 22.82 23.72 -24.10
C PRO A 567 21.33 23.79 -23.78
N THR A 568 20.52 23.89 -24.83
CA THR A 568 19.04 23.99 -24.75
C THR A 568 18.33 22.68 -25.10
N VAL A 569 19.01 21.75 -25.76
CA VAL A 569 18.45 20.45 -26.16
C VAL A 569 18.65 19.43 -25.04
N PRO A 570 17.59 18.97 -24.36
CA PRO A 570 17.68 17.92 -23.33
C PRO A 570 17.86 16.52 -23.95
N LEU A 571 18.27 15.55 -23.14
CA LEU A 571 18.25 14.15 -23.56
C LEU A 571 16.81 13.71 -23.86
N SER A 572 16.59 13.08 -25.03
CA SER A 572 15.27 12.61 -25.43
C SER A 572 14.79 11.47 -24.53
N MET A 573 13.46 11.32 -24.40
CA MET A 573 12.87 10.21 -23.64
C MET A 573 13.33 8.86 -24.18
N HIS A 574 13.47 8.70 -25.49
CA HIS A 574 13.96 7.46 -26.10
C HIS A 574 15.39 7.09 -25.66
N ILE A 575 16.30 8.08 -25.53
CA ILE A 575 17.65 7.82 -25.00
C ILE A 575 17.58 7.43 -23.53
N LEU A 576 16.76 8.15 -22.74
CA LEU A 576 16.59 7.83 -21.33
C LEU A 576 15.97 6.45 -21.12
N ASP A 577 14.94 6.06 -21.87
CA ASP A 577 14.31 4.74 -21.83
C ASP A 577 15.26 3.62 -22.25
N ALA A 578 16.18 3.92 -23.17
CA ALA A 578 17.24 3.03 -23.61
C ALA A 578 18.40 2.89 -22.59
N LEU A 579 18.39 3.63 -21.47
CA LEU A 579 19.37 3.47 -20.39
C LEU A 579 18.87 2.52 -19.30
N THR A 580 19.79 1.71 -18.74
CA THR A 580 19.48 0.91 -17.57
C THR A 580 19.24 1.78 -16.32
N VAL A 581 18.50 1.25 -15.34
CA VAL A 581 18.26 1.92 -14.06
C VAL A 581 19.57 2.33 -13.38
N HIS A 582 20.63 1.53 -13.45
CA HIS A 582 21.94 1.90 -12.90
C HIS A 582 22.60 3.08 -13.63
N ALA A 583 22.52 3.13 -14.96
CA ALA A 583 23.01 4.25 -15.74
C ALA A 583 22.22 5.53 -15.43
N LYS A 584 20.88 5.44 -15.34
CA LYS A 584 20.00 6.56 -14.93
C LYS A 584 20.32 7.06 -13.51
N MET A 585 20.51 6.15 -12.54
CA MET A 585 20.91 6.50 -11.17
C MET A 585 22.24 7.27 -11.15
N SER A 586 23.21 6.84 -11.95
CA SER A 586 24.52 7.50 -12.06
C SER A 586 24.41 8.88 -12.73
N LEU A 587 23.54 9.02 -13.72
CA LEU A 587 23.26 10.29 -14.38
C LEU A 587 22.59 11.28 -13.41
N ILE A 588 21.57 10.83 -12.66
CA ILE A 588 20.93 11.62 -11.59
C ILE A 588 21.98 12.07 -10.57
N HIS A 589 22.80 11.15 -10.08
CA HIS A 589 23.85 11.48 -9.10
C HIS A 589 24.82 12.52 -9.64
N SER A 590 25.24 12.40 -10.90
CA SER A 590 26.15 13.37 -11.55
C SER A 590 25.51 14.76 -11.68
N ILE A 591 24.24 14.83 -12.09
CA ILE A 591 23.47 16.09 -12.17
C ILE A 591 23.35 16.72 -10.78
N VAL A 592 22.88 15.96 -9.78
CA VAL A 592 22.68 16.45 -8.40
C VAL A 592 23.99 16.95 -7.79
N THR A 593 25.09 16.20 -7.97
CA THR A 593 26.42 16.59 -7.49
C THR A 593 26.88 17.90 -8.13
N HIS A 594 26.67 18.05 -9.43
CA HIS A 594 27.00 19.29 -10.14
C HIS A 594 26.17 20.47 -9.65
N VAL A 595 24.85 20.31 -9.48
CA VAL A 595 23.96 21.37 -8.97
C VAL A 595 24.37 21.79 -7.55
N ILE A 596 24.67 20.84 -6.66
CA ILE A 596 25.13 21.15 -5.29
C ILE A 596 26.46 21.90 -5.33
N LYS A 597 27.40 21.47 -6.17
CA LYS A 597 28.70 22.14 -6.34
C LYS A 597 28.53 23.58 -6.82
N LEU A 598 27.66 23.81 -7.82
CA LEU A 598 27.35 25.17 -8.28
C LEU A 598 26.67 26.01 -7.20
N ALA A 599 25.74 25.43 -6.44
CA ALA A 599 25.05 26.12 -5.34
C ALA A 599 26.03 26.56 -4.23
N GLN A 600 27.01 25.73 -3.89
CA GLN A 600 28.08 26.08 -2.94
C GLN A 600 29.06 27.12 -3.51
N GLN A 601 29.27 27.14 -4.82
CA GLN A 601 30.18 28.06 -5.50
C GLN A 601 29.55 29.42 -5.84
N GLN A 602 28.22 29.55 -5.80
CA GLN A 602 27.48 30.77 -6.17
C GLN A 602 27.83 32.02 -5.35
N LEU A 603 28.57 31.89 -4.24
CA LEU A 603 29.20 33.01 -3.54
C LEU A 603 30.20 33.80 -4.42
N LYS A 604 30.63 33.30 -5.59
CA LYS A 604 31.65 33.93 -6.45
C LYS A 604 31.23 34.18 -7.92
N ALA A 605 30.14 33.59 -8.41
CA ALA A 605 29.68 33.79 -9.80
C ALA A 605 28.16 33.54 -9.94
N ASN A 606 27.41 34.51 -10.48
CA ASN A 606 25.98 34.42 -10.79
C ASN A 606 25.72 33.53 -12.03
N VAL A 607 26.05 32.24 -11.96
CA VAL A 607 25.81 31.28 -13.05
C VAL A 607 24.47 30.57 -12.83
N SER A 608 23.62 30.56 -13.84
CA SER A 608 22.35 29.82 -13.89
C SER A 608 22.54 28.41 -14.48
N LEU A 609 21.62 27.50 -14.17
CA LEU A 609 21.66 26.13 -14.70
C LEU A 609 21.32 26.11 -16.19
N ALA A 610 21.98 25.23 -16.96
CA ALA A 610 21.67 25.01 -18.36
C ALA A 610 20.22 24.47 -18.53
N PRO A 611 19.43 24.98 -19.49
CA PRO A 611 18.06 24.52 -19.71
C PRO A 611 17.95 23.02 -19.99
N ALA A 612 18.87 22.47 -20.79
CA ALA A 612 18.93 21.04 -21.10
C ALA A 612 19.12 20.17 -19.84
N LEU A 613 19.91 20.63 -18.86
CA LEU A 613 20.13 19.91 -17.60
C LEU A 613 18.84 19.83 -16.79
N VAL A 614 18.13 20.96 -16.63
CA VAL A 614 16.93 21.02 -15.80
C VAL A 614 15.81 20.16 -16.40
N GLU A 615 15.62 20.26 -17.71
CA GLU A 615 14.62 19.47 -18.44
C GLU A 615 14.97 17.97 -18.50
N THR A 616 16.25 17.62 -18.65
CA THR A 616 16.70 16.21 -18.55
C THR A 616 16.50 15.67 -17.14
N TYR A 617 16.79 16.48 -16.11
CA TYR A 617 16.60 16.09 -14.72
C TYR A 617 15.11 15.88 -14.40
N SER A 618 14.21 16.76 -14.85
CA SER A 618 12.77 16.55 -14.65
C SER A 618 12.27 15.27 -15.29
N ARG A 619 12.75 14.91 -16.49
CA ARG A 619 12.41 13.63 -17.15
C ARG A 619 12.89 12.42 -16.34
N LEU A 620 14.10 12.51 -15.77
CA LEU A 620 14.65 11.45 -14.93
C LEU A 620 13.86 11.26 -13.61
N LEU A 621 13.24 12.32 -13.08
CA LEU A 621 12.43 12.24 -11.88
C LEU A 621 11.06 11.57 -12.08
N VAL A 622 10.65 11.30 -13.33
CA VAL A 622 9.40 10.57 -13.66
C VAL A 622 9.53 9.07 -13.39
N TYR A 623 10.75 8.51 -13.48
CA TYR A 623 11.00 7.07 -13.29
C TYR A 623 10.80 6.66 -11.83
N THR A 624 9.66 6.03 -11.56
CA THR A 624 9.25 5.63 -10.20
C THR A 624 10.14 4.53 -9.61
N GLU A 625 10.85 3.75 -10.43
CA GLU A 625 11.84 2.78 -9.94
C GLU A 625 13.11 3.43 -9.34
N ILE A 626 13.32 4.74 -9.58
CA ILE A 626 14.44 5.53 -9.04
C ILE A 626 13.99 6.49 -7.95
N GLU A 627 12.81 6.27 -7.35
CA GLU A 627 12.17 7.16 -6.37
C GLU A 627 13.14 7.64 -5.26
N SER A 628 14.00 6.75 -4.74
CA SER A 628 14.91 7.05 -3.62
C SER A 628 15.97 8.10 -3.95
N LEU A 629 16.59 8.05 -5.13
CA LEU A 629 17.61 9.01 -5.57
C LEU A 629 17.00 10.15 -6.40
N GLY A 630 15.83 9.91 -6.99
CA GLY A 630 15.03 10.88 -7.73
C GLY A 630 14.21 11.76 -6.79
N ILE A 631 12.89 11.63 -6.81
CA ILE A 631 11.98 12.58 -6.16
C ILE A 631 12.19 12.71 -4.65
N LYS A 632 12.49 11.62 -3.95
CA LYS A 632 12.76 11.66 -2.50
C LYS A 632 14.04 12.44 -2.21
N GLY A 633 15.10 12.19 -2.98
CA GLY A 633 16.37 12.91 -2.90
C GLY A 633 16.22 14.38 -3.26
N PHE A 634 15.42 14.70 -4.28
CA PHE A 634 15.11 16.07 -4.68
C PHE A 634 14.52 16.88 -3.51
N ILE A 635 13.47 16.37 -2.86
CA ILE A 635 12.75 17.09 -1.80
C ILE A 635 13.53 17.08 -0.47
N SER A 636 14.14 15.94 -0.12
CA SER A 636 14.74 15.76 1.21
C SER A 636 16.22 16.16 1.30
N GLN A 637 16.94 16.22 0.17
CA GLN A 637 18.39 16.47 0.16
C GLN A 637 18.78 17.66 -0.72
N LEU A 638 18.38 17.67 -2.00
CA LEU A 638 18.80 18.72 -2.94
C LEU A 638 18.22 20.07 -2.56
N LEU A 639 16.89 20.17 -2.41
CA LEU A 639 16.21 21.43 -2.12
C LEU A 639 16.68 22.05 -0.78
N PRO A 640 16.78 21.31 0.34
CA PRO A 640 17.31 21.86 1.59
C PRO A 640 18.78 22.28 1.50
N THR A 641 19.62 21.53 0.76
CA THR A 641 21.05 21.89 0.58
C THR A 641 21.20 23.18 -0.23
N VAL A 642 20.48 23.32 -1.34
CA VAL A 642 20.47 24.55 -2.17
C VAL A 642 19.99 25.74 -1.35
N PHE A 643 18.93 25.55 -0.55
CA PHE A 643 18.42 26.58 0.35
C PHE A 643 19.46 27.00 1.40
N LYS A 644 20.11 26.05 2.08
CA LYS A 644 21.18 26.33 3.07
C LYS A 644 22.38 27.07 2.47
N SER A 645 22.68 26.85 1.18
CA SER A 645 23.73 27.57 0.47
C SER A 645 23.33 28.97 -0.03
N HIS A 646 22.09 29.42 0.24
CA HIS A 646 21.55 30.70 -0.24
C HIS A 646 21.61 30.88 -1.77
N ALA A 647 21.56 29.79 -2.53
CA ALA A 647 21.60 29.77 -3.98
C ALA A 647 20.22 30.07 -4.60
N TRP A 648 19.74 31.31 -4.45
CA TRP A 648 18.36 31.71 -4.76
C TRP A 648 17.93 31.49 -6.22
N GLY A 649 18.83 31.71 -7.19
CA GLY A 649 18.52 31.50 -8.61
C GLY A 649 18.37 30.02 -8.97
N ILE A 650 19.18 29.16 -8.36
CA ILE A 650 19.04 27.70 -8.50
C ILE A 650 17.75 27.25 -7.82
N LEU A 651 17.46 27.73 -6.62
CA LEU A 651 16.21 27.43 -5.91
C LEU A 651 14.98 27.79 -6.75
N PHE A 652 14.94 28.99 -7.33
CA PHE A 652 13.88 29.43 -8.24
C PHE A 652 13.70 28.43 -9.40
N THR A 653 14.79 28.06 -10.07
CA THR A 653 14.76 27.11 -11.19
C THR A 653 14.22 25.73 -10.78
N LEU A 654 14.59 25.23 -9.59
CA LEU A 654 14.11 23.93 -9.10
C LEU A 654 12.62 23.95 -8.74
N LEU A 655 12.11 25.06 -8.18
CA LEU A 655 10.68 25.22 -7.87
C LEU A 655 9.83 25.40 -9.13
N GLU A 656 10.35 26.13 -10.12
CA GLU A 656 9.73 26.27 -11.44
C GLU A 656 9.68 24.89 -12.15
N MET A 657 10.79 24.16 -12.18
CA MET A 657 10.84 22.80 -12.71
C MET A 657 9.77 21.91 -12.06
N PHE A 658 9.64 21.95 -10.73
CA PHE A 658 8.61 21.20 -10.03
C PHE A 658 7.20 21.61 -10.47
N SER A 659 6.92 22.91 -10.57
CA SER A 659 5.60 23.46 -10.89
C SER A 659 5.10 23.18 -12.31
N TYR A 660 6.02 23.05 -13.27
CA TYR A 660 5.68 23.00 -14.71
C TYR A 660 6.09 21.71 -15.43
N ARG A 661 6.88 20.83 -14.79
CA ARG A 661 7.35 19.57 -15.41
C ARG A 661 6.97 18.32 -14.63
N MET A 662 6.60 18.43 -13.36
CA MET A 662 6.31 17.28 -12.51
C MET A 662 4.80 17.04 -12.42
N HIS A 663 4.34 15.89 -12.93
CA HIS A 663 2.92 15.53 -12.96
C HIS A 663 2.55 14.47 -11.90
N HIS A 664 3.23 13.33 -11.94
CA HIS A 664 2.88 12.13 -11.16
C HIS A 664 3.68 11.99 -9.86
N ILE A 665 3.50 12.94 -8.93
CA ILE A 665 4.19 12.95 -7.63
C ILE A 665 3.26 12.43 -6.53
N GLN A 666 3.77 11.52 -5.70
CA GLN A 666 2.96 10.97 -4.61
C GLN A 666 2.55 12.07 -3.61
N PRO A 667 1.35 11.98 -3.02
CA PRO A 667 0.79 13.08 -2.22
C PRO A 667 1.63 13.48 -1.01
N HIS A 668 2.28 12.51 -0.34
CA HIS A 668 3.12 12.79 0.82
C HIS A 668 4.36 13.64 0.48
N TYR A 669 4.93 13.47 -0.72
CA TYR A 669 6.03 14.30 -1.21
C TYR A 669 5.56 15.72 -1.52
N ARG A 670 4.36 15.89 -2.09
CA ARG A 670 3.74 17.20 -2.31
C ARG A 670 3.52 17.95 -0.99
N VAL A 671 3.00 17.26 0.03
CA VAL A 671 2.78 17.83 1.36
C VAL A 671 4.11 18.17 2.07
N GLN A 672 5.12 17.32 1.94
CA GLN A 672 6.46 17.61 2.46
C GLN A 672 7.07 18.87 1.81
N LEU A 673 6.94 19.00 0.47
CA LEU A 673 7.39 20.20 -0.24
C LEU A 673 6.60 21.45 0.18
N LEU A 674 5.28 21.34 0.34
CA LEU A 674 4.44 22.42 0.83
C LEU A 674 4.93 22.93 2.19
N SER A 675 5.25 22.03 3.11
CA SER A 675 5.82 22.38 4.41
C SER A 675 7.16 23.12 4.28
N HIS A 676 8.03 22.65 3.40
CA HIS A 676 9.27 23.37 3.09
C HIS A 676 8.96 24.78 2.56
N LEU A 677 8.02 24.95 1.62
CA LEU A 677 7.68 26.26 1.06
C LEU A 677 7.17 27.25 2.10
N HIS A 678 6.33 26.82 3.04
CA HIS A 678 5.88 27.68 4.14
C HIS A 678 7.06 28.11 5.04
N SER A 679 7.99 27.19 5.34
CA SER A 679 9.20 27.54 6.10
C SER A 679 10.12 28.52 5.33
N LEU A 680 10.24 28.35 4.00
CA LEU A 680 11.03 29.19 3.11
C LEU A 680 10.44 30.61 2.99
N ALA A 681 9.11 30.70 2.91
CA ALA A 681 8.39 31.95 2.82
C ALA A 681 8.55 32.83 4.07
N ALA A 682 8.82 32.25 5.24
CA ALA A 682 9.01 32.99 6.49
C ALA A 682 10.39 33.69 6.56
N VAL A 683 11.40 33.24 5.82
CA VAL A 683 12.79 33.72 5.96
C VAL A 683 13.01 35.09 5.30
N PRO A 684 13.46 36.15 6.00
CA PRO A 684 13.53 37.50 5.43
C PRO A 684 14.37 37.64 4.14
N GLN A 685 15.42 36.83 3.98
CA GLN A 685 16.28 36.87 2.79
C GLN A 685 15.57 36.41 1.49
N THR A 686 14.39 35.80 1.59
CA THR A 686 13.56 35.40 0.43
C THR A 686 12.63 36.50 -0.06
N ASN A 687 12.66 37.70 0.56
CA ASN A 687 11.81 38.85 0.23
C ASN A 687 12.22 39.55 -1.08
N LYS A 688 12.47 38.77 -2.15
CA LYS A 688 12.66 39.22 -3.52
C LYS A 688 11.39 38.90 -4.30
N THR A 689 10.86 39.85 -5.06
CA THR A 689 9.57 39.74 -5.77
C THR A 689 9.44 38.44 -6.56
N GLN A 690 10.43 38.12 -7.39
CA GLN A 690 10.39 36.93 -8.25
C GLN A 690 10.42 35.61 -7.45
N LEU A 691 11.22 35.54 -6.38
CA LEU A 691 11.33 34.33 -5.56
C LEU A 691 10.08 34.14 -4.68
N HIS A 692 9.57 35.23 -4.09
CA HIS A 692 8.37 35.19 -3.27
C HIS A 692 7.16 34.73 -4.10
N LEU A 693 6.97 35.31 -5.30
CA LEU A 693 5.92 34.89 -6.23
C LEU A 693 6.07 33.42 -6.64
N CYS A 694 7.30 32.96 -6.91
CA CYS A 694 7.55 31.56 -7.25
C CYS A 694 7.16 30.61 -6.12
N VAL A 695 7.51 30.94 -4.87
CA VAL A 695 7.19 30.13 -3.69
C VAL A 695 5.67 30.06 -3.48
N GLU A 696 4.98 31.21 -3.54
CA GLU A 696 3.53 31.28 -3.37
C GLU A 696 2.78 30.58 -4.53
N SER A 697 3.19 30.78 -5.78
CA SER A 697 2.61 30.10 -6.94
C SER A 697 2.80 28.57 -6.88
N THR A 698 3.98 28.12 -6.46
CA THR A 698 4.26 26.68 -6.28
C THR A 698 3.39 26.10 -5.17
N ALA A 699 3.27 26.78 -4.03
CA ALA A 699 2.42 26.35 -2.92
C ALA A 699 0.94 26.29 -3.34
N LEU A 700 0.45 27.29 -4.10
CA LEU A 700 -0.91 27.30 -4.62
C LEU A 700 -1.18 26.11 -5.54
N ARG A 701 -0.25 25.78 -6.45
CA ARG A 701 -0.35 24.60 -7.33
C ARG A 701 -0.34 23.29 -6.56
N LEU A 702 0.47 23.20 -5.49
CA LEU A 702 0.49 22.03 -4.62
C LEU A 702 -0.84 21.83 -3.90
N ILE A 703 -1.37 22.90 -3.29
CA ILE A 703 -2.64 22.86 -2.55
C ILE A 703 -3.80 22.49 -3.49
N THR A 704 -3.93 23.23 -4.61
CA THR A 704 -5.04 23.01 -5.56
C THR A 704 -4.91 21.69 -6.33
N GLY A 705 -3.68 21.19 -6.50
CA GLY A 705 -3.37 19.93 -7.17
C GLY A 705 -3.54 18.66 -6.31
N LEU A 706 -3.87 18.78 -5.02
CA LEU A 706 -4.19 17.60 -4.19
C LEU A 706 -5.50 16.95 -4.65
N GLY A 707 -5.45 15.64 -4.92
CA GLY A 707 -6.63 14.85 -5.27
C GLY A 707 -7.62 14.75 -4.12
N SER A 708 -8.92 14.61 -4.40
CA SER A 708 -9.96 14.58 -3.36
C SER A 708 -9.70 13.46 -2.33
N SER A 709 -9.37 12.25 -2.79
CA SER A 709 -9.05 11.07 -1.99
C SER A 709 -7.73 11.19 -1.21
N GLU A 710 -6.86 12.14 -1.59
CA GLU A 710 -5.52 12.31 -1.02
C GLU A 710 -5.52 13.20 0.24
N VAL A 711 -6.40 14.20 0.28
CA VAL A 711 -6.36 15.29 1.26
C VAL A 711 -6.47 14.77 2.70
N GLN A 712 -7.50 13.97 3.02
CA GLN A 712 -7.70 13.48 4.38
C GLN A 712 -6.54 12.57 4.86
N PRO A 713 -6.14 11.49 4.14
CA PRO A 713 -5.06 10.61 4.59
C PRO A 713 -3.69 11.28 4.76
N GLN A 714 -3.41 12.34 3.99
CA GLN A 714 -2.14 13.05 4.09
C GLN A 714 -2.13 14.12 5.19
N LEU A 715 -3.15 14.98 5.24
CA LEU A 715 -3.17 16.09 6.19
C LEU A 715 -3.43 15.62 7.63
N SER A 716 -4.19 14.53 7.81
CA SER A 716 -4.44 13.94 9.13
C SER A 716 -3.16 13.48 9.85
N ARG A 717 -2.07 13.20 9.11
CA ARG A 717 -0.77 12.83 9.71
C ARG A 717 -0.09 13.99 10.43
N PHE A 718 -0.51 15.22 10.17
CA PHE A 718 0.11 16.44 10.69
C PHE A 718 -0.80 17.17 11.69
N ILE A 719 -1.85 16.52 12.20
CA ILE A 719 -2.75 17.10 13.22
C ILE A 719 -1.97 17.50 14.48
N SER A 720 -0.88 16.80 14.82
CA SER A 720 -0.02 17.15 15.95
C SER A 720 0.82 18.41 15.71
N GLU A 721 1.11 18.77 14.47
CA GLU A 721 1.97 19.92 14.10
C GLU A 721 1.39 20.72 12.90
N PRO A 722 0.16 21.26 13.01
CA PRO A 722 -0.56 21.87 11.89
C PRO A 722 0.12 23.14 11.37
N LYS A 723 0.95 23.79 12.20
CA LYS A 723 1.75 24.97 11.82
C LYS A 723 2.71 24.72 10.67
N THR A 724 3.09 23.46 10.43
CA THR A 724 3.99 23.08 9.34
C THR A 724 3.28 23.04 7.98
N LEU A 725 1.95 22.96 7.97
CA LEU A 725 1.11 22.86 6.77
C LEU A 725 0.40 24.17 6.39
N VAL A 726 0.31 25.10 7.34
CA VAL A 726 -0.49 26.31 7.22
C VAL A 726 0.45 27.50 7.02
N SER A 727 0.08 28.40 6.12
CA SER A 727 0.81 29.65 5.92
C SER A 727 0.65 30.56 7.14
N SER A 728 1.73 31.21 7.58
CA SER A 728 1.67 32.17 8.70
C SER A 728 1.10 33.53 8.29
N GLU A 729 1.27 33.94 7.03
CA GLU A 729 0.95 35.31 6.58
C GLU A 729 0.06 35.37 5.32
N SER A 730 0.17 34.40 4.39
CA SER A 730 -0.63 34.40 3.15
C SER A 730 -2.03 33.85 3.40
N GLU A 731 -3.00 34.76 3.44
CA GLU A 731 -4.44 34.45 3.55
C GLU A 731 -4.91 33.63 2.34
N GLU A 732 -4.45 33.98 1.14
CA GLU A 732 -4.86 33.38 -0.13
C GLU A 732 -4.53 31.88 -0.19
N LEU A 733 -3.33 31.49 0.24
CA LEU A 733 -2.94 30.07 0.32
C LEU A 733 -3.80 29.31 1.33
N ASN A 734 -4.07 29.91 2.49
CA ASN A 734 -4.91 29.28 3.51
C ASN A 734 -6.37 29.17 3.06
N ARG A 735 -6.89 30.17 2.33
CA ARG A 735 -8.21 30.11 1.70
C ARG A 735 -8.28 29.03 0.62
N ALA A 736 -7.26 28.91 -0.22
CA ALA A 736 -7.17 27.84 -1.22
C ALA A 736 -7.13 26.44 -0.56
N LEU A 737 -6.47 26.32 0.61
CA LEU A 737 -6.46 25.09 1.39
C LEU A 737 -7.86 24.76 1.92
N VAL A 738 -8.60 25.74 2.46
CA VAL A 738 -9.99 25.57 2.89
C VAL A 738 -10.89 25.14 1.73
N LEU A 739 -10.77 25.75 0.55
CA LEU A 739 -11.53 25.34 -0.64
C LEU A 739 -11.21 23.90 -1.06
N THR A 740 -9.94 23.51 -0.94
CA THR A 740 -9.49 22.14 -1.24
C THR A 740 -10.06 21.13 -0.24
N LEU A 741 -10.09 21.48 1.05
CA LEU A 741 -10.76 20.70 2.10
C LEU A 741 -12.26 20.55 1.79
N ALA A 742 -12.94 21.65 1.46
CA ALA A 742 -14.36 21.65 1.14
C ALA A 742 -14.69 20.73 -0.05
N ARG A 743 -13.94 20.85 -1.15
CA ARG A 743 -14.09 19.98 -2.33
C ARG A 743 -13.84 18.51 -1.99
N SER A 744 -12.77 18.21 -1.25
CA SER A 744 -12.42 16.84 -0.86
C SER A 744 -13.51 16.21 0.00
N MET A 745 -13.96 16.91 1.05
CA MET A 745 -14.99 16.44 1.97
C MET A 745 -16.34 16.26 1.27
N HIS A 746 -16.65 17.11 0.29
CA HIS A 746 -17.85 16.98 -0.54
C HIS A 746 -17.79 15.72 -1.41
N ILE A 747 -16.69 15.49 -2.14
CA ILE A 747 -16.56 14.36 -3.08
C ILE A 747 -16.48 13.01 -2.36
N ILE A 748 -15.78 12.93 -1.22
CA ILE A 748 -15.70 11.66 -0.45
C ILE A 748 -16.96 11.44 0.42
N GLY A 749 -17.74 12.49 0.67
CA GLY A 749 -18.93 12.43 1.51
C GLY A 749 -18.64 12.45 3.02
N THR A 750 -17.44 12.86 3.44
CA THR A 750 -17.03 12.93 4.86
C THR A 750 -17.49 14.20 5.57
N GLY A 751 -18.06 15.17 4.84
CA GLY A 751 -18.46 16.47 5.39
C GLY A 751 -19.89 16.58 5.93
N ASN A 752 -20.70 15.50 5.85
CA ASN A 752 -22.10 15.50 6.30
C ASN A 752 -22.26 15.13 7.78
N ASP A 753 -21.29 14.44 8.37
CA ASP A 753 -21.33 13.97 9.75
C ASP A 753 -20.22 14.65 10.57
N PRO A 754 -20.54 15.30 11.71
CA PRO A 754 -19.56 16.00 12.55
C PRO A 754 -18.47 15.09 13.12
N ILE A 755 -18.71 13.78 13.27
CA ILE A 755 -17.68 12.83 13.72
C ILE A 755 -16.64 12.63 12.61
N SER A 756 -17.12 12.38 11.41
CA SER A 756 -16.30 12.15 10.20
C SER A 756 -15.47 13.38 9.79
N GLY A 757 -15.97 14.60 10.06
CA GLY A 757 -15.28 15.87 9.78
C GLY A 757 -14.38 16.39 10.92
N SER A 758 -14.25 15.68 12.04
CA SER A 758 -13.52 16.18 13.21
C SER A 758 -12.01 16.41 12.98
N TRP A 759 -11.40 15.65 12.06
CA TRP A 759 -9.96 15.67 11.80
C TRP A 759 -9.42 17.02 11.28
N CYS A 760 -10.27 17.85 10.66
CA CYS A 760 -9.85 19.14 10.10
C CYS A 760 -10.00 20.31 11.08
N LYS A 761 -10.61 20.12 12.26
CA LYS A 761 -10.87 21.22 13.21
C LYS A 761 -9.60 21.92 13.66
N ASP A 762 -8.56 21.17 14.05
CA ASP A 762 -7.29 21.76 14.51
C ASP A 762 -6.55 22.52 13.40
N ILE A 763 -6.66 22.03 12.16
CA ILE A 763 -6.11 22.70 10.98
C ILE A 763 -6.84 24.03 10.75
N LEU A 764 -8.18 24.02 10.77
CA LEU A 764 -8.99 25.22 10.58
C LEU A 764 -8.79 26.25 11.70
N MET A 765 -8.67 25.80 12.95
CA MET A 765 -8.34 26.66 14.08
C MET A 765 -6.98 27.33 13.90
N THR A 766 -5.97 26.58 13.45
CA THR A 766 -4.64 27.12 13.15
C THR A 766 -4.70 28.15 12.01
N ILE A 767 -5.50 27.89 10.97
CA ILE A 767 -5.73 28.84 9.88
C ILE A 767 -6.36 30.14 10.39
N MET A 768 -7.37 30.06 11.26
CA MET A 768 -8.02 31.24 11.85
C MET A 768 -7.10 32.02 12.80
N GLN A 769 -6.18 31.34 13.49
CA GLN A 769 -5.17 31.99 14.34
C GLN A 769 -4.14 32.78 13.51
N ASN A 770 -3.68 32.22 12.40
CA ASN A 770 -2.65 32.85 11.57
C ASN A 770 -3.23 33.92 10.63
N THR A 771 -4.30 33.59 9.92
CA THR A 771 -4.92 34.44 8.89
C THR A 771 -6.44 34.45 9.07
N PRO A 772 -6.98 35.21 10.05
CA PRO A 772 -8.42 35.29 10.28
C PRO A 772 -9.13 35.88 9.06
N HIS A 773 -10.10 35.15 8.50
CA HIS A 773 -10.86 35.59 7.33
C HIS A 773 -12.32 35.15 7.38
N SER A 774 -13.15 35.75 6.52
CA SER A 774 -14.55 35.38 6.33
C SER A 774 -14.84 34.94 4.89
N TRP A 775 -15.91 34.17 4.73
CA TRP A 775 -16.41 33.69 3.43
C TRP A 775 -17.70 34.42 3.05
N ALA A 776 -17.90 34.63 1.75
CA ALA A 776 -19.16 35.15 1.24
C ALA A 776 -20.27 34.09 1.37
N ASN A 777 -21.51 34.52 1.58
CA ASN A 777 -22.64 33.61 1.83
C ASN A 777 -22.82 32.57 0.71
N HIS A 778 -22.76 33.00 -0.56
CA HIS A 778 -22.89 32.10 -1.71
C HIS A 778 -21.79 31.02 -1.76
N THR A 779 -20.58 31.33 -1.28
CA THR A 779 -19.49 30.35 -1.19
C THR A 779 -19.72 29.40 -0.02
N LEU A 780 -20.12 29.95 1.12
CA LEU A 780 -20.34 29.20 2.35
C LEU A 780 -21.54 28.22 2.22
N GLU A 781 -22.58 28.61 1.48
CA GLU A 781 -23.70 27.74 1.11
C GLU A 781 -23.26 26.52 0.30
N SER A 782 -22.14 26.63 -0.43
CA SER A 782 -21.57 25.52 -1.20
C SER A 782 -20.64 24.62 -0.37
N PHE A 783 -20.33 24.99 0.88
CA PHE A 783 -19.45 24.20 1.74
C PHE A 783 -20.22 23.04 2.40
N PRO A 784 -19.54 21.91 2.67
CA PRO A 784 -20.11 20.87 3.52
C PRO A 784 -20.57 21.41 4.88
N PRO A 785 -21.65 20.85 5.47
CA PRO A 785 -22.25 21.35 6.71
C PRO A 785 -21.25 21.61 7.85
N VAL A 786 -20.31 20.68 8.07
CA VAL A 786 -19.28 20.80 9.13
C VAL A 786 -18.40 22.05 8.96
N LEU A 787 -18.04 22.40 7.73
CA LEU A 787 -17.24 23.61 7.46
C LEU A 787 -18.09 24.88 7.57
N ASN A 788 -19.34 24.83 7.09
CA ASN A 788 -20.27 25.94 7.17
C ASN A 788 -20.51 26.33 8.63
N GLU A 789 -20.87 25.37 9.48
CA GLU A 789 -21.04 25.57 10.93
C GLU A 789 -19.78 26.13 11.60
N PHE A 790 -18.60 25.61 11.25
CA PHE A 790 -17.33 26.08 11.80
C PHE A 790 -17.12 27.59 11.53
N PHE A 791 -17.28 28.03 10.28
CA PHE A 791 -17.08 29.44 9.91
C PHE A 791 -18.20 30.36 10.38
N GLN A 792 -19.41 29.85 10.62
CA GLN A 792 -20.46 30.60 11.31
C GLN A 792 -20.13 30.85 12.78
N GLN A 793 -19.54 29.87 13.47
CA GLN A 793 -19.13 30.00 14.87
C GLN A 793 -17.89 30.89 15.04
N HIS A 794 -16.99 30.90 14.05
CA HIS A 794 -15.72 31.65 14.08
C HIS A 794 -15.75 32.86 13.12
N SER A 795 -16.79 33.69 13.19
CA SER A 795 -16.92 34.84 12.30
C SER A 795 -15.92 35.95 12.62
N VAL A 796 -15.22 36.44 11.60
CA VAL A 796 -14.33 37.61 11.71
C VAL A 796 -15.12 38.89 11.42
N PRO A 797 -14.97 39.97 12.22
CA PRO A 797 -15.67 41.23 11.97
C PRO A 797 -15.27 41.79 10.60
N LYS A 798 -16.28 42.15 9.80
CA LYS A 798 -16.07 42.78 8.50
C LYS A 798 -15.64 44.24 8.69
N GLU A 799 -14.56 44.64 8.01
CA GLU A 799 -14.12 46.03 7.99
C GLU A 799 -15.18 46.92 7.33
N ASN A 800 -15.41 48.10 7.90
CA ASN A 800 -16.40 49.03 7.38
C ASN A 800 -15.86 49.76 6.14
N LYS A 801 -16.52 49.57 5.00
CA LYS A 801 -16.14 50.20 3.71
C LYS A 801 -16.03 51.73 3.78
N LEU A 802 -16.87 52.39 4.59
CA LEU A 802 -16.80 53.85 4.77
C LEU A 802 -15.57 54.28 5.59
N GLN A 803 -15.14 53.45 6.54
CA GLN A 803 -13.93 53.70 7.32
C GLN A 803 -12.69 53.52 6.44
N LEU A 804 -12.66 52.48 5.59
CA LEU A 804 -11.58 52.28 4.62
C LEU A 804 -11.43 53.48 3.68
N LYS A 805 -12.55 54.01 3.15
CA LYS A 805 -12.53 55.22 2.32
C LYS A 805 -11.90 56.41 3.05
N LYS A 806 -12.38 56.70 4.28
CA LYS A 806 -11.86 57.81 5.09
C LYS A 806 -10.37 57.67 5.37
N ALA A 807 -9.92 56.47 5.73
CA ALA A 807 -8.50 56.21 5.99
C ALA A 807 -7.64 56.45 4.74
N VAL A 808 -8.09 56.03 3.55
CA VAL A 808 -7.36 56.29 2.30
C VAL A 808 -7.31 57.79 1.98
N GLU A 809 -8.40 58.53 2.19
CA GLU A 809 -8.44 59.98 1.97
C GLU A 809 -7.56 60.76 2.95
N GLU A 810 -7.52 60.36 4.22
CA GLU A 810 -6.66 60.93 5.25
C GLU A 810 -5.17 60.69 4.93
N GLU A 811 -4.81 59.45 4.59
CA GLU A 811 -3.44 59.10 4.19
C GLU A 811 -3.01 59.79 2.90
N TYR A 812 -3.93 60.03 1.96
CA TYR A 812 -3.64 60.79 0.73
C TYR A 812 -3.43 62.28 1.00
N ARG A 813 -4.15 62.86 1.97
CA ARG A 813 -3.88 64.23 2.46
C ARG A 813 -2.53 64.31 3.16
N ASN A 814 -2.16 63.29 3.93
CA ASN A 814 -0.84 63.21 4.56
C ASN A 814 0.27 63.15 3.49
N TRP A 815 0.09 62.34 2.44
CA TRP A 815 1.01 62.32 1.29
C TRP A 815 1.17 63.70 0.65
N SER A 816 0.06 64.42 0.46
CA SER A 816 0.06 65.73 -0.20
C SER A 816 0.65 66.85 0.67
N SER A 817 0.68 66.68 2.01
CA SER A 817 1.16 67.69 2.95
C SER A 817 2.63 67.52 3.35
N MET A 818 3.19 66.31 3.19
CA MET A 818 4.59 66.02 3.48
C MET A 818 5.50 66.48 2.33
N SER A 819 6.60 67.14 2.66
CA SER A 819 7.59 67.66 1.68
C SER A 819 8.97 67.01 1.77
N ASN A 820 9.30 66.35 2.89
CA ASN A 820 10.58 65.69 3.10
C ASN A 820 10.54 64.22 2.62
N GLU A 821 11.38 63.89 1.62
CA GLU A 821 11.41 62.54 1.02
C GLU A 821 11.69 61.43 2.05
N ASN A 822 12.58 61.67 3.02
CA ASN A 822 12.96 60.64 4.00
C ASN A 822 11.82 60.32 4.96
N ASP A 823 11.06 61.35 5.36
CA ASP A 823 9.91 61.20 6.27
C ASP A 823 8.75 60.49 5.54
N ILE A 824 8.53 60.84 4.27
CA ILE A 824 7.55 60.18 3.41
C ILE A 824 7.91 58.70 3.27
N ILE A 825 9.16 58.38 2.93
CA ILE A 825 9.60 56.99 2.82
C ILE A 825 9.44 56.27 4.15
N ALA A 826 9.85 56.87 5.27
CA ALA A 826 9.73 56.25 6.59
C ALA A 826 8.28 55.97 7.00
N HIS A 827 7.37 56.91 6.75
CA HIS A 827 5.96 56.78 7.10
C HIS A 827 5.25 55.69 6.27
N PHE A 828 5.34 55.77 4.95
CA PHE A 828 4.59 54.89 4.04
C PHE A 828 5.23 53.50 3.84
N SER A 829 6.40 53.23 4.43
CA SER A 829 7.04 51.90 4.42
C SER A 829 7.12 51.23 5.79
N ALA A 830 6.62 51.86 6.86
CA ALA A 830 6.65 51.30 8.20
C ALA A 830 5.71 50.09 8.32
N ALA A 831 6.14 49.03 9.00
CA ALA A 831 5.32 47.83 9.19
C ALA A 831 4.05 48.05 10.06
N ASN A 832 4.01 49.16 10.82
CA ASN A 832 2.91 49.48 11.73
C ASN A 832 1.84 50.37 11.07
N THR A 833 2.06 50.87 9.86
CA THR A 833 1.06 51.69 9.16
C THR A 833 0.05 50.79 8.44
N PRO A 834 -1.20 51.24 8.29
CA PRO A 834 -2.22 50.47 7.59
C PRO A 834 -1.79 50.24 6.13
N PRO A 835 -1.97 49.03 5.56
CA PRO A 835 -1.44 48.69 4.25
C PRO A 835 -2.30 49.28 3.12
N LEU A 836 -2.25 50.60 2.95
CA LEU A 836 -3.09 51.37 2.03
C LEU A 836 -2.32 51.95 0.84
N PHE A 837 -1.01 51.75 0.79
CA PHE A 837 -0.15 52.42 -0.21
C PHE A 837 -0.54 52.17 -1.67
N LEU A 838 -1.04 50.98 -2.04
CA LEU A 838 -1.55 50.75 -3.40
C LEU A 838 -2.85 51.53 -3.68
N CYS A 839 -3.71 51.74 -2.69
CA CYS A 839 -4.87 52.63 -2.80
C CYS A 839 -4.45 54.09 -3.01
N LEU A 840 -3.35 54.51 -2.36
CA LEU A 840 -2.78 55.85 -2.53
C LEU A 840 -2.18 56.01 -3.92
N LEU A 841 -1.43 55.02 -4.40
CA LEU A 841 -0.87 55.02 -5.75
C LEU A 841 -1.98 55.15 -6.80
N TRP A 842 -3.07 54.40 -6.63
CA TRP A 842 -4.26 54.53 -7.46
C TRP A 842 -4.83 55.95 -7.45
N GLN A 843 -4.98 56.57 -6.28
CA GLN A 843 -5.47 57.95 -6.17
C GLN A 843 -4.53 58.97 -6.81
N MET A 844 -3.21 58.83 -6.61
CA MET A 844 -2.21 59.71 -7.22
C MET A 844 -2.31 59.67 -8.75
N ILE A 845 -2.42 58.47 -9.32
CA ILE A 845 -2.56 58.28 -10.76
C ILE A 845 -3.90 58.85 -11.24
N LEU A 846 -4.99 58.63 -10.49
CA LEU A 846 -6.32 59.10 -10.86
C LEU A 846 -6.41 60.64 -10.93
N GLU A 847 -5.77 61.34 -10.01
CA GLU A 847 -5.81 62.81 -9.92
C GLU A 847 -4.73 63.50 -10.76
N THR A 848 -3.51 62.96 -10.81
CA THR A 848 -2.35 63.66 -11.40
C THR A 848 -1.81 63.03 -12.69
N ASP A 849 -2.28 61.83 -13.06
CA ASP A 849 -1.79 61.01 -14.18
C ASP A 849 -0.24 60.83 -14.18
N ARG A 850 0.43 61.02 -13.03
CA ARG A 850 1.89 60.96 -12.86
C ARG A 850 2.27 60.22 -11.57
N ILE A 851 3.41 59.52 -11.60
CA ILE A 851 3.97 58.82 -10.44
C ILE A 851 5.27 59.49 -10.02
N ASN A 852 5.37 59.89 -8.74
CA ASN A 852 6.59 60.45 -8.17
C ASN A 852 7.67 59.35 -8.01
N PRO A 853 8.94 59.57 -8.40
CA PRO A 853 10.03 58.61 -8.21
C PRO A 853 10.18 58.05 -6.78
N ILE A 854 9.77 58.80 -5.74
CA ILE A 854 9.79 58.36 -4.33
C ILE A 854 8.92 57.10 -4.12
N VAL A 855 7.85 56.94 -4.90
CA VAL A 855 6.95 55.77 -4.85
C VAL A 855 7.71 54.47 -5.07
N TYR A 856 8.66 54.44 -6.01
CA TYR A 856 9.46 53.23 -6.27
C TYR A 856 10.32 52.84 -5.07
N LYS A 857 10.90 53.83 -4.37
CA LYS A 857 11.69 53.59 -3.14
C LYS A 857 10.80 53.07 -2.00
N ILE A 858 9.56 53.54 -1.91
CA ILE A 858 8.59 53.06 -0.92
C ILE A 858 8.20 51.60 -1.21
N LEU A 859 7.86 51.28 -2.46
CA LEU A 859 7.51 49.92 -2.88
C LEU A 859 8.67 48.94 -2.66
N GLU A 860 9.91 49.34 -2.97
CA GLU A 860 11.10 48.55 -2.72
C GLU A 860 11.30 48.27 -1.21
N LYS A 861 11.03 49.26 -0.36
CA LYS A 861 11.19 49.15 1.09
C LYS A 861 10.05 48.37 1.78
N ILE A 862 8.82 48.45 1.27
CA ILE A 862 7.71 47.58 1.71
C ILE A 862 8.08 46.12 1.42
N GLY A 863 8.64 45.86 0.23
CA GLY A 863 9.06 44.53 -0.20
C GLY A 863 7.89 43.62 -0.59
N ALA A 864 8.21 42.54 -1.29
CA ALA A 864 7.21 41.68 -1.94
C ALA A 864 6.24 41.00 -0.96
N ARG A 865 6.74 40.61 0.22
CA ARG A 865 5.94 39.90 1.23
C ARG A 865 4.84 40.77 1.84
N ALA A 866 5.19 41.99 2.26
CA ALA A 866 4.22 42.90 2.86
C ALA A 866 3.26 43.49 1.80
N LEU A 867 3.70 43.58 0.54
CA LEU A 867 2.90 44.10 -0.57
C LEU A 867 1.59 43.34 -0.78
N SER A 868 1.53 42.03 -0.49
CA SER A 868 0.31 41.23 -0.58
C SER A 868 -0.82 41.76 0.33
N ALA A 869 -0.49 42.30 1.52
CA ALA A 869 -1.47 42.93 2.39
C ALA A 869 -2.02 44.25 1.81
N HIS A 870 -1.15 45.02 1.14
CA HIS A 870 -1.56 46.24 0.43
C HIS A 870 -2.46 45.89 -0.76
N LEU A 871 -2.16 44.81 -1.48
CA LEU A 871 -2.97 44.35 -2.60
C LEU A 871 -4.37 43.93 -2.15
N ARG A 872 -4.47 43.22 -1.01
CA ARG A 872 -5.77 42.79 -0.46
C ARG A 872 -6.68 43.98 -0.12
N LYS A 873 -6.15 44.99 0.58
CA LYS A 873 -6.89 46.23 0.87
C LYS A 873 -7.22 47.02 -0.38
N PHE A 874 -6.33 47.00 -1.37
CA PHE A 874 -6.57 47.63 -2.66
C PHE A 874 -7.74 46.98 -3.40
N CYS A 875 -7.86 45.65 -3.39
CA CYS A 875 -9.03 44.95 -3.92
C CYS A 875 -10.33 45.39 -3.25
N ASP A 876 -10.37 45.50 -1.92
CA ASP A 876 -11.56 45.98 -1.18
C ASP A 876 -11.91 47.43 -1.55
N TYR A 877 -10.89 48.29 -1.70
CA TYR A 877 -11.05 49.68 -2.10
C TYR A 877 -11.57 49.81 -3.53
N LEU A 878 -11.06 49.01 -4.47
CA LEU A 878 -11.55 48.95 -5.85
C LEU A 878 -13.02 48.55 -5.88
N VAL A 879 -13.40 47.47 -5.19
CA VAL A 879 -14.80 47.03 -5.12
C VAL A 879 -15.70 48.15 -4.59
N PHE A 880 -15.26 48.90 -3.57
CA PHE A 880 -16.00 50.04 -3.05
C PHE A 880 -16.10 51.20 -4.06
N LYS A 881 -15.00 51.55 -4.75
CA LYS A 881 -14.97 52.64 -5.73
C LYS A 881 -15.85 52.34 -6.95
N PHE A 882 -15.79 51.11 -7.47
CA PHE A 882 -16.63 50.69 -8.59
C PHE A 882 -18.11 50.59 -8.21
N ALA A 883 -18.43 50.11 -7.00
CA ALA A 883 -19.81 50.02 -6.53
C ALA A 883 -20.49 51.39 -6.30
N ASN A 884 -19.71 52.46 -6.11
CA ASN A 884 -20.22 53.82 -5.86
C ASN A 884 -19.82 54.82 -6.95
N SER A 885 -19.33 54.37 -8.09
CA SER A 885 -18.98 55.27 -9.20
C SER A 885 -20.25 55.68 -9.95
N GLU A 886 -20.37 56.97 -10.25
CA GLU A 886 -21.39 57.50 -11.16
C GLU A 886 -21.11 57.00 -12.59
N GLU A 887 -22.15 56.64 -13.34
CA GLU A 887 -22.04 56.03 -14.69
C GLU A 887 -21.35 56.98 -15.70
N GLY A 888 -20.52 56.43 -16.60
CA GLY A 888 -19.92 57.18 -17.74
C GLY A 888 -18.39 57.16 -17.83
N GLN A 889 -17.78 58.28 -18.27
CA GLN A 889 -16.34 58.43 -18.54
C GLN A 889 -15.44 58.15 -17.33
N HIS A 890 -15.94 58.39 -16.11
CA HIS A 890 -15.22 58.12 -14.87
C HIS A 890 -14.99 56.62 -14.65
N VAL A 891 -15.98 55.77 -14.95
CA VAL A 891 -15.82 54.31 -14.90
C VAL A 891 -14.79 53.87 -15.94
N ASN A 892 -14.84 54.40 -17.16
CA ASN A 892 -13.85 54.07 -18.19
C ASN A 892 -12.43 54.52 -17.82
N LYS A 893 -12.26 55.68 -17.16
CA LYS A 893 -10.96 56.11 -16.60
C LYS A 893 -10.49 55.13 -15.52
N CYS A 894 -11.38 54.71 -14.63
CA CYS A 894 -11.08 53.69 -13.62
C CYS A 894 -10.82 52.29 -14.21
N VAL A 895 -11.39 51.94 -15.36
CA VAL A 895 -11.09 50.65 -16.03
C VAL A 895 -9.78 50.73 -16.79
N TYR A 896 -9.49 51.83 -17.49
CA TYR A 896 -8.23 52.02 -18.24
C TYR A 896 -6.99 52.02 -17.33
N MET A 897 -7.15 52.45 -16.07
CA MET A 897 -6.06 52.54 -15.09
C MET A 897 -5.80 51.23 -14.33
N ASN A 898 -6.76 50.29 -14.33
CA ASN A 898 -6.66 48.99 -13.65
C ASN A 898 -6.08 47.94 -14.62
#